data_AF-A0A438ERQ5-F1
#
_entry.id   AF-A0A438ERQ5-F1
#
_cell.length_a   1.000
_cell.length_b   1.000
_cell.length_c   1.000
_cell.angle_alpha   90.00
_cell.angle_beta   90.00
_cell.angle_gamma   90.00
#
_symmetry.space_group_name_H-M   'P 1'
#
loop_
_entity.id
_entity.type
_entity.pdbx_description
1 polymer ?
#
loop_
_entity_poly.entity_id
_entity_poly.type
_entity_poly.pdbx_seq_one_letter_code
_entity_poly.pdbx_strand_id
1 'polypeptide(L)'
;MPANVEIFAFPCLIIWKWKNKRTVLEREQINKQYGHEDRQNATDNSKVEVGEIDTSAPFQSVKDAVSLFGEFSGEKPSIRKAKPHSAERVLAKETQLHLAQKELNKLKEQLKNAETTKAQALVELDKAKRTVEDLNQKLTTVSESKESAVKATEAAKNQAKQLVEANTGNPAETDGVWKQDMETGKQQYTTIIVELDAVKQEVIKTRQDCDASLEGKAAAFKQADEAEQVAKANMERASELSKEISAVQESIGQVKLASEQSQQEQAKLYAEKDVQRQAYKATLEESAKKLFALKEAFDPELTRNLEAQLAETVSEIGAVKKEMENARASDLDSVKTVTLELDDAKESLHKVAEEESSLRNLVESLKRELENVKKEHSEMKEKEAETESIAGNLHVKLRKSKSELEACLAEESKARGASDEMISTLHQLSLETETARQEAEEMMKKAEELKQEAQATKSALEEAEKKLRVALEEAEEAKVAEAKALDQIKILAERTNAARASTSESGANITISTEEFEALSRKVEESDTLAEMKVAAAMAQVEAVKASEQEAVKRLEATQKEIEEMKAATEAALKRAETAEAAKRAVEGELRKWRERDQKKAAEAASRILAESEMSSESSPRQYRIQKQNPPQKINEGGRKMEKEKSSVSKKALLPNLSGIFHRKKNQIEGGSLPIFQGRSLFDSFVFTRPDLWCKYEYMVEREREREREREKHVYAFGGGCVYILRPVESKFLLFPPSVE
;
A
#
# COMPACT_ATOMS: atom_id res chain seq x y z
N MET A 1 68.70 -7.07 -50.55
CA MET A 1 68.10 -5.88 -51.21
C MET A 1 66.74 -6.30 -51.72
N PRO A 2 65.59 -5.70 -51.33
CA PRO A 2 65.35 -4.61 -50.35
C PRO A 2 65.02 -5.19 -48.95
N ALA A 3 65.38 -4.61 -47.79
CA ALA A 3 65.25 -3.24 -47.25
C ALA A 3 63.82 -2.94 -46.76
N ASN A 4 63.53 -3.19 -45.48
CA ASN A 4 63.47 -2.17 -44.40
C ASN A 4 62.43 -1.08 -44.63
N VAL A 5 61.17 -1.29 -44.20
CA VAL A 5 60.30 -0.24 -43.63
C VAL A 5 59.23 -0.91 -42.76
N GLU A 6 59.47 -1.06 -41.44
CA GLU A 6 58.40 -1.09 -40.42
C GLU A 6 58.98 -1.07 -39.00
N ILE A 7 59.88 -0.11 -38.72
CA ILE A 7 60.29 0.23 -37.35
C ILE A 7 60.28 1.75 -37.23
N PHE A 8 59.11 2.39 -37.26
CA PHE A 8 58.98 3.81 -36.91
C PHE A 8 57.59 4.21 -36.36
N ALA A 9 56.77 3.27 -35.89
CA ALA A 9 55.45 3.60 -35.34
C ALA A 9 55.38 3.67 -33.80
N PHE A 10 56.35 3.09 -33.07
CA PHE A 10 56.29 3.02 -31.60
C PHE A 10 56.77 4.29 -30.85
N PRO A 11 57.81 5.03 -31.30
CA PRO A 11 58.22 6.26 -30.62
C PRO A 11 57.19 7.40 -30.77
N CYS A 12 56.52 7.49 -31.93
CA CYS A 12 55.53 8.52 -32.21
C CYS A 12 54.26 8.37 -31.36
N LEU A 13 53.83 7.14 -31.06
CA LEU A 13 52.65 6.89 -30.23
C LEU A 13 52.89 7.23 -28.75
N ILE A 14 54.13 7.03 -28.27
CA ILE A 14 54.54 7.40 -26.92
C ILE A 14 54.69 8.91 -26.80
N ILE A 15 55.29 9.58 -27.80
CA ILE A 15 55.39 11.06 -27.83
C ILE A 15 54.00 11.70 -27.96
N TRP A 16 53.08 11.12 -28.73
CA TRP A 16 51.70 11.60 -28.84
C TRP A 16 50.91 11.40 -27.54
N LYS A 17 51.02 10.24 -26.88
CA LYS A 17 50.39 10.02 -25.56
C LYS A 17 50.98 10.89 -24.46
N TRP A 18 52.28 11.18 -24.50
CA TRP A 18 52.93 12.04 -23.51
C TRP A 18 52.59 13.52 -23.73
N LYS A 19 52.50 13.96 -24.99
CA LYS A 19 52.10 15.33 -25.34
C LYS A 19 50.61 15.59 -25.09
N ASN A 20 49.74 14.59 -25.34
CA ASN A 20 48.31 14.68 -25.02
C ASN A 20 48.05 14.71 -23.50
N LYS A 21 48.83 13.96 -22.70
CA LYS A 21 48.74 13.98 -21.23
C LYS A 21 49.28 15.28 -20.61
N ARG A 22 50.30 15.90 -21.23
CA ARG A 22 50.81 17.23 -20.84
C ARG A 22 49.82 18.36 -21.18
N THR A 23 49.13 18.30 -22.32
CA THR A 23 48.10 19.29 -22.70
C THR A 23 46.80 19.17 -21.89
N VAL A 24 46.51 18.00 -21.31
CA VAL A 24 45.36 17.81 -20.40
C VAL A 24 45.68 18.37 -19.02
N LEU A 25 46.91 18.19 -18.51
CA LEU A 25 47.36 18.78 -17.25
C LEU A 25 47.49 20.32 -17.31
N GLU A 26 47.91 20.88 -18.44
CA GLU A 26 47.92 22.35 -18.63
C GLU A 26 46.50 22.95 -18.71
N ARG A 27 45.49 22.21 -19.17
CA ARG A 27 44.08 22.66 -19.14
C ARG A 27 43.45 22.54 -17.75
N GLU A 28 43.87 21.58 -16.93
CA GLU A 28 43.42 21.45 -15.54
C GLU A 28 44.05 22.48 -14.60
N GLN A 29 45.26 22.98 -14.90
CA GLN A 29 45.88 24.06 -14.13
C GLN A 29 45.35 25.45 -14.48
N ILE A 30 44.92 25.71 -15.72
CA ILE A 30 44.32 26.99 -16.11
C ILE A 30 42.89 27.15 -15.56
N ASN A 31 42.15 26.06 -15.36
CA ASN A 31 40.78 26.10 -14.84
C ASN A 31 40.68 26.28 -13.31
N LYS A 32 41.81 26.43 -12.62
CA LYS A 32 41.89 26.70 -11.17
C LYS A 32 42.17 28.16 -10.83
N GLN A 33 42.22 29.05 -11.82
CA GLN A 33 42.69 30.44 -11.63
C GLN A 33 41.65 31.53 -11.95
N TYR A 34 40.37 31.21 -12.12
CA TYR A 34 39.28 32.21 -12.19
C TYR A 34 37.99 31.70 -11.51
N GLY A 35 37.56 32.36 -10.43
CA GLY A 35 36.28 32.13 -9.73
C GLY A 35 36.29 32.71 -8.32
N HIS A 36 35.41 33.69 -8.07
CA HIS A 36 35.51 34.80 -7.11
C HIS A 36 34.96 34.54 -5.68
N GLU A 37 35.34 35.46 -4.78
CA GLU A 37 35.02 35.71 -3.35
C GLU A 37 33.54 35.50 -2.92
N ASP A 38 33.21 35.08 -1.68
CA ASP A 38 33.17 35.93 -0.46
C ASP A 38 33.06 35.15 0.89
N ARG A 39 33.75 35.69 1.93
CA ARG A 39 33.61 35.68 3.44
C ARG A 39 32.79 34.58 4.17
N GLN A 40 33.10 34.03 5.36
CA GLN A 40 33.93 34.32 6.57
C GLN A 40 33.80 33.03 7.45
N ASN A 41 34.82 32.37 8.03
CA ASN A 41 35.54 32.70 9.28
C ASN A 41 36.57 31.57 9.63
N ALA A 42 37.60 31.97 10.38
CA ALA A 42 38.78 31.27 10.91
C ALA A 42 38.53 29.87 11.55
N THR A 43 39.50 28.93 11.65
CA THR A 43 40.78 29.05 12.38
C THR A 43 41.75 27.87 12.09
N ASP A 44 43.04 28.21 11.98
CA ASP A 44 44.32 27.47 12.16
C ASP A 44 44.66 26.09 11.54
N ASN A 45 45.52 26.18 10.51
CA ASN A 45 46.87 25.60 10.38
C ASN A 45 47.31 24.37 11.22
N SER A 46 47.79 23.34 10.51
CA SER A 46 49.22 22.98 10.61
C SER A 46 49.74 22.33 9.31
N LYS A 47 50.96 22.74 8.95
CA LYS A 47 51.75 22.45 7.76
C LYS A 47 52.89 21.50 8.16
N VAL A 48 53.06 20.36 7.48
CA VAL A 48 54.31 19.56 7.41
C VAL A 48 54.25 18.79 6.08
N GLU A 49 54.89 19.27 5.01
CA GLU A 49 56.27 18.97 4.59
C GLU A 49 56.42 17.54 4.03
N VAL A 50 56.61 17.52 2.71
CA VAL A 50 56.76 16.36 1.82
C VAL A 50 58.17 15.80 1.99
N GLY A 51 58.30 14.51 2.28
CA GLY A 51 59.57 13.78 2.18
C GLY A 51 59.86 13.44 0.73
N GLU A 52 60.96 13.97 0.20
CA GLU A 52 61.59 13.54 -1.06
C GLU A 52 61.97 12.06 -0.99
N ILE A 53 61.67 11.29 -2.03
CA ILE A 53 62.17 9.92 -2.20
C ILE A 53 63.33 9.97 -3.20
N ASP A 54 64.51 9.61 -2.70
CA ASP A 54 65.73 9.31 -3.43
C ASP A 54 65.49 8.13 -4.40
N THR A 55 65.66 8.38 -5.69
CA THR A 55 65.61 7.36 -6.77
C THR A 55 67.01 7.00 -7.24
N SER A 56 67.88 6.55 -6.34
CA SER A 56 69.17 5.96 -6.72
C SER A 56 69.07 4.42 -6.82
N ALA A 57 69.51 3.88 -7.94
CA ALA A 57 69.38 2.47 -8.34
C ALA A 57 70.33 1.53 -7.56
N PRO A 58 69.92 0.31 -7.18
CA PRO A 58 70.84 -0.67 -6.62
C PRO A 58 71.15 -1.77 -7.64
N PHE A 59 72.13 -1.55 -8.51
CA PHE A 59 72.86 -2.67 -9.09
C PHE A 59 74.35 -2.37 -8.98
N GLN A 60 74.96 -2.90 -7.92
CA GLN A 60 76.40 -3.10 -7.90
C GLN A 60 76.69 -4.59 -7.69
N SER A 61 77.26 -5.15 -8.76
CA SER A 61 78.26 -6.22 -8.75
C SER A 61 77.79 -7.65 -8.46
N VAL A 62 77.97 -8.48 -9.50
CA VAL A 62 77.84 -9.96 -9.57
C VAL A 62 78.90 -10.68 -8.69
N LYS A 63 79.46 -10.01 -7.69
CA LYS A 63 80.59 -10.49 -6.89
C LYS A 63 80.21 -10.99 -5.48
N ASP A 64 79.04 -10.60 -4.98
CA ASP A 64 78.53 -11.06 -3.67
C ASP A 64 77.69 -12.35 -3.74
N ALA A 65 77.37 -12.83 -4.96
CA ALA A 65 76.64 -14.09 -5.15
C ALA A 65 77.52 -15.36 -5.02
N VAL A 66 78.84 -15.21 -4.78
CA VAL A 66 79.79 -16.35 -4.80
C VAL A 66 80.28 -16.76 -3.41
N SER A 67 79.92 -16.07 -2.33
CA SER A 67 80.35 -16.45 -0.97
C SER A 67 79.28 -17.17 -0.11
N LEU A 68 78.14 -17.55 -0.69
CA LEU A 68 76.99 -18.11 0.03
C LEU A 68 76.92 -19.64 0.06
N PHE A 69 77.83 -20.37 -0.61
CA PHE A 69 77.81 -21.84 -0.62
C PHE A 69 79.21 -22.45 -0.45
N GLY A 70 79.56 -22.72 0.80
CA GLY A 70 80.71 -23.54 1.16
C GLY A 70 80.64 -24.00 2.62
N GLU A 71 80.25 -25.25 2.80
CA GLU A 71 80.52 -26.15 3.94
C GLU A 71 79.49 -26.32 5.08
N PHE A 72 78.99 -27.57 5.14
CA PHE A 72 78.44 -28.24 6.31
C PHE A 72 79.58 -28.82 7.18
N SER A 73 79.61 -28.40 8.45
CA SER A 73 79.74 -29.22 9.68
C SER A 73 80.69 -30.44 9.75
N GLY A 74 81.73 -30.32 10.60
CA GLY A 74 82.42 -31.40 11.32
C GLY A 74 82.86 -30.94 12.73
N GLU A 75 82.85 -31.85 13.70
CA GLU A 75 82.78 -31.67 15.17
C GLU A 75 83.90 -30.89 15.93
N LYS A 76 83.46 -30.32 17.09
CA LYS A 76 84.15 -30.06 18.38
C LYS A 76 84.98 -28.76 18.60
N PRO A 77 85.10 -28.29 19.87
CA PRO A 77 84.80 -26.92 20.25
C PRO A 77 86.05 -26.08 20.56
N SER A 78 86.07 -24.82 20.13
CA SER A 78 86.95 -23.82 20.74
C SER A 78 86.49 -22.39 20.46
N ILE A 79 86.04 -21.74 21.54
CA ILE A 79 86.30 -20.36 21.94
C ILE A 79 86.79 -19.42 20.82
N ARG A 80 85.95 -18.45 20.41
CA ARG A 80 86.15 -17.00 20.61
C ARG A 80 85.25 -16.14 19.70
N LYS A 81 84.76 -15.05 20.32
CA LYS A 81 84.21 -13.79 19.77
C LYS A 81 82.73 -13.78 19.35
N ALA A 82 81.95 -13.06 20.16
CA ALA A 82 80.59 -12.63 19.85
C ALA A 82 80.59 -11.43 18.89
N LYS A 83 79.87 -11.53 17.74
CA LYS A 83 79.13 -10.49 16.96
C LYS A 83 78.88 -10.97 15.51
N PRO A 84 77.91 -10.45 14.71
CA PRO A 84 76.70 -9.68 15.01
C PRO A 84 75.47 -10.17 14.17
N HIS A 85 75.07 -11.44 14.23
CA HIS A 85 73.88 -11.92 13.46
C HIS A 85 72.52 -11.61 14.12
N SER A 86 72.52 -10.81 15.19
CA SER A 86 71.31 -10.27 15.79
C SER A 86 70.83 -8.99 15.09
N ALA A 87 71.72 -8.20 14.48
CA ALA A 87 71.37 -6.88 13.97
C ALA A 87 70.37 -6.93 12.79
N GLU A 88 70.52 -7.85 11.84
CA GLU A 88 69.66 -7.90 10.64
C GLU A 88 68.27 -8.49 10.90
N ARG A 89 68.16 -9.55 11.73
CA ARG A 89 66.86 -10.02 12.24
C ARG A 89 66.21 -9.02 13.20
N VAL A 90 67.01 -8.21 13.90
CA VAL A 90 66.50 -7.09 14.69
C VAL A 90 65.95 -6.01 13.75
N LEU A 91 66.65 -5.63 12.67
CA LEU A 91 66.19 -4.63 11.70
C LEU A 91 64.91 -5.04 10.96
N ALA A 92 64.78 -6.31 10.53
CA ALA A 92 63.54 -6.78 9.89
C ALA A 92 62.35 -6.80 10.86
N LYS A 93 62.58 -7.22 12.12
CA LYS A 93 61.57 -7.17 13.18
C LYS A 93 61.25 -5.74 13.61
N GLU A 94 62.23 -4.84 13.55
CA GLU A 94 62.10 -3.42 13.86
C GLU A 94 61.29 -2.69 12.79
N THR A 95 61.47 -3.02 11.51
CA THR A 95 60.61 -2.54 10.41
C THR A 95 59.17 -3.05 10.55
N GLN A 96 58.98 -4.34 10.88
CA GLN A 96 57.64 -4.89 11.16
C GLN A 96 56.99 -4.22 12.39
N LEU A 97 57.77 -3.95 13.44
CA LEU A 97 57.32 -3.23 14.61
C LEU A 97 56.93 -1.79 14.26
N HIS A 98 57.68 -1.12 13.37
CA HIS A 98 57.36 0.23 12.93
C HIS A 98 56.06 0.29 12.11
N LEU A 99 55.82 -0.70 11.25
CA LEU A 99 54.55 -0.84 10.51
C LEU A 99 53.37 -1.13 11.46
N ALA A 100 53.53 -2.05 12.40
CA ALA A 100 52.53 -2.34 13.43
C ALA A 100 52.27 -1.10 14.32
N GLN A 101 53.30 -0.32 14.65
CA GLN A 101 53.18 0.92 15.41
C GLN A 101 52.39 1.99 14.61
N LYS A 102 52.60 2.06 13.29
CA LYS A 102 51.87 2.97 12.40
C LYS A 102 50.39 2.58 12.28
N GLU A 103 50.10 1.29 12.13
CA GLU A 103 48.72 0.78 12.12
C GLU A 103 48.03 1.00 13.47
N LEU A 104 48.72 0.73 14.58
CA LEU A 104 48.24 1.01 15.94
C LEU A 104 47.91 2.51 16.11
N ASN A 105 48.76 3.40 15.60
CA ASN A 105 48.50 4.85 15.67
C ASN A 105 47.29 5.25 14.83
N LYS A 106 47.11 4.67 13.64
CA LYS A 106 45.93 4.88 12.81
C LYS A 106 44.65 4.41 13.50
N LEU A 107 44.68 3.23 14.13
CA LEU A 107 43.54 2.71 14.89
C LEU A 107 43.25 3.54 16.14
N LYS A 108 44.29 4.05 16.83
CA LYS A 108 44.12 4.98 17.96
C LYS A 108 43.48 6.30 17.54
N GLU A 109 43.84 6.81 16.37
CA GLU A 109 43.25 8.03 15.83
C GLU A 109 41.79 7.83 15.43
N GLN A 110 41.48 6.69 14.79
CA GLN A 110 40.09 6.29 14.51
C GLN A 110 39.27 6.11 15.79
N LEU A 111 39.86 5.50 16.83
CA LEU A 111 39.22 5.34 18.13
C LEU A 111 38.93 6.70 18.76
N LYS A 112 39.90 7.62 18.78
CA LYS A 112 39.68 8.99 19.28
C LYS A 112 38.57 9.70 18.52
N ASN A 113 38.54 9.60 17.20
CA ASN A 113 37.49 10.22 16.38
C ASN A 113 36.10 9.60 16.67
N ALA A 114 36.03 8.29 16.90
CA ALA A 114 34.80 7.62 17.31
C ALA A 114 34.36 8.04 18.73
N GLU A 115 35.31 8.16 19.65
CA GLU A 115 35.06 8.63 21.02
C GLU A 115 34.56 10.08 21.06
N THR A 116 35.15 10.98 20.26
CA THR A 116 34.68 12.37 20.16
C THR A 116 33.28 12.44 19.55
N THR A 117 33.02 11.64 18.51
CA THR A 117 31.69 11.58 17.88
C THR A 117 30.64 11.04 18.86
N LYS A 118 30.98 10.00 19.63
CA LYS A 118 30.13 9.46 20.69
C LYS A 118 29.86 10.49 21.79
N ALA A 119 30.88 11.22 22.24
CA ALA A 119 30.74 12.27 23.25
C ALA A 119 29.81 13.39 22.75
N GLN A 120 29.96 13.81 21.50
CA GLN A 120 29.09 14.82 20.89
C GLN A 120 27.64 14.32 20.78
N ALA A 121 27.43 13.06 20.35
CA ALA A 121 26.10 12.45 20.29
C ALA A 121 25.43 12.36 21.67
N LEU A 122 26.19 12.07 22.74
CA LEU A 122 25.66 12.07 24.11
C LEU A 122 25.25 13.48 24.57
N VAL A 123 26.02 14.50 24.21
CA VAL A 123 25.66 15.89 24.51
C VAL A 123 24.38 16.31 23.79
N GLU A 124 24.24 15.97 22.50
CA GLU A 124 23.01 16.25 21.75
C GLU A 124 21.81 15.46 22.28
N LEU A 125 22.02 14.20 22.70
CA LEU A 125 20.97 13.40 23.36
C LEU A 125 20.52 14.05 24.67
N ASP A 126 21.44 14.52 25.51
CA ASP A 126 21.11 15.19 26.77
C ASP A 126 20.41 16.54 26.53
N LYS A 127 20.78 17.28 25.48
CA LYS A 127 20.03 18.48 25.05
C LYS A 127 18.61 18.12 24.64
N ALA A 128 18.44 17.09 23.79
CA ALA A 128 17.13 16.62 23.35
C ALA A 128 16.25 16.15 24.52
N LYS A 129 16.83 15.44 25.50
CA LYS A 129 16.12 15.05 26.72
C LYS A 129 15.66 16.26 27.53
N ARG A 130 16.52 17.27 27.71
CA ARG A 130 16.12 18.51 28.41
C ARG A 130 15.01 19.26 27.68
N THR A 131 15.04 19.31 26.34
CA THR A 131 13.96 19.95 25.58
C THR A 131 12.64 19.19 25.68
N VAL A 132 12.67 17.86 25.71
CA VAL A 132 11.46 17.05 25.91
C VAL A 132 10.89 17.29 27.31
N GLU A 133 11.74 17.36 28.33
CA GLU A 133 11.31 17.64 29.70
C GLU A 133 10.70 19.05 29.83
N ASP A 134 11.31 20.07 29.21
CA ASP A 134 10.78 21.45 29.16
C ASP A 134 9.42 21.51 28.43
N LEU A 135 9.28 20.79 27.32
CA LEU A 135 8.00 20.70 26.60
C LEU A 135 6.94 19.96 27.41
N ASN A 136 7.31 18.90 28.15
CA ASN A 136 6.39 18.20 29.06
C ASN A 136 5.94 19.09 30.22
N GLN A 137 6.84 19.90 30.80
CA GLN A 137 6.49 20.88 31.83
C GLN A 137 5.56 21.97 31.30
N LYS A 138 5.80 22.45 30.07
CA LYS A 138 4.89 23.39 29.40
C LYS A 138 3.53 22.76 29.13
N LEU A 139 3.49 21.52 28.65
CA LEU A 139 2.26 20.79 28.36
C LEU A 139 1.42 20.55 29.62
N THR A 140 2.05 20.14 30.72
CA THR A 140 1.38 19.97 32.02
C THR A 140 0.82 21.29 32.53
N THR A 141 1.60 22.38 32.48
CA THR A 141 1.14 23.73 32.87
C THR A 141 -0.07 24.19 32.03
N VAL A 142 -0.04 23.97 30.70
CA VAL A 142 -1.15 24.31 29.80
C VAL A 142 -2.38 23.44 30.10
N SER A 143 -2.19 22.15 30.40
CA SER A 143 -3.27 21.25 30.78
C SER A 143 -3.92 21.66 32.10
N GLU A 144 -3.14 22.01 33.11
CA GLU A 144 -3.62 22.50 34.41
C GLU A 144 -4.36 23.83 34.29
N SER A 145 -3.85 24.75 33.47
CA SER A 145 -4.52 26.01 33.15
C SER A 145 -5.86 25.78 32.44
N LYS A 146 -5.88 24.89 31.43
CA LYS A 146 -7.12 24.49 30.75
C LYS A 146 -8.13 23.87 31.72
N GLU A 147 -7.70 22.98 32.60
CA GLU A 147 -8.58 22.36 33.58
C GLU A 147 -9.14 23.39 34.58
N SER A 148 -8.31 24.35 34.98
CA SER A 148 -8.72 25.48 35.84
C SER A 148 -9.73 26.40 35.13
N ALA A 149 -9.53 26.68 33.84
CA ALA A 149 -10.48 27.44 33.02
C ALA A 149 -11.81 26.69 32.84
N VAL A 150 -11.78 25.36 32.64
CA VAL A 150 -12.99 24.54 32.58
C VAL A 150 -13.74 24.59 33.92
N LYS A 151 -13.04 24.43 35.05
CA LYS A 151 -13.66 24.56 36.39
C LYS A 151 -14.25 25.95 36.62
N ALA A 152 -13.58 27.02 36.18
CA ALA A 152 -14.09 28.38 36.29
C ALA A 152 -15.35 28.61 35.43
N THR A 153 -15.37 28.09 34.20
CA THR A 153 -16.56 28.18 33.32
C THR A 153 -17.74 27.36 33.85
N GLU A 154 -17.48 26.22 34.47
CA GLU A 154 -18.51 25.41 35.12
C GLU A 154 -19.06 26.08 36.39
N ALA A 155 -18.18 26.70 37.20
CA ALA A 155 -18.58 27.49 38.36
C ALA A 155 -19.42 28.72 37.94
N ALA A 156 -19.02 29.45 36.91
CA ALA A 156 -19.80 30.56 36.35
C ALA A 156 -21.15 30.11 35.78
N LYS A 157 -21.21 28.93 35.14
CA LYS A 157 -22.46 28.34 34.66
C LYS A 157 -23.40 27.94 35.81
N ASN A 158 -22.85 27.46 36.92
CA ASN A 158 -23.63 27.13 38.11
C ASN A 158 -24.12 28.39 38.84
N GLN A 159 -23.31 29.45 38.90
CA GLN A 159 -23.72 30.76 39.39
C GLN A 159 -24.80 31.41 38.51
N ALA A 160 -24.69 31.30 37.18
CA ALA A 160 -25.71 31.79 36.26
C ALA A 160 -27.04 31.05 36.44
N LYS A 161 -27.02 29.74 36.72
CA LYS A 161 -28.23 28.98 37.08
C LYS A 161 -28.83 29.44 38.41
N GLN A 162 -28.00 29.73 39.42
CA GLN A 162 -28.47 30.28 40.70
C GLN A 162 -29.06 31.69 40.57
N LEU A 163 -28.50 32.55 39.70
CA LEU A 163 -29.04 33.88 39.41
C LEU A 163 -30.35 33.83 38.60
N VAL A 164 -30.54 32.82 37.76
CA VAL A 164 -31.79 32.55 37.04
C VAL A 164 -32.90 32.04 37.98
N GLU A 165 -32.53 31.43 39.12
CA GLU A 165 -33.48 31.00 40.16
C GLU A 165 -33.74 32.06 41.26
N ALA A 166 -32.88 33.08 41.41
CA ALA A 166 -32.97 34.07 42.49
C ALA A 166 -33.60 35.43 42.12
N ASN A 167 -33.82 35.74 40.84
CA ASN A 167 -34.33 37.07 40.45
C ASN A 167 -35.85 37.08 40.19
N THR A 168 -36.61 37.16 41.29
CA THR A 168 -37.92 37.83 41.32
C THR A 168 -37.85 38.97 42.36
N GLY A 169 -37.74 40.24 41.92
CA GLY A 169 -37.86 41.37 42.86
C GLY A 169 -37.18 42.68 42.47
N ASN A 170 -37.90 43.49 41.68
CA ASN A 170 -37.89 44.95 41.50
C ASN A 170 -36.65 45.76 41.06
N PRO A 171 -36.86 46.79 40.20
CA PRO A 171 -35.84 47.69 39.69
C PRO A 171 -35.73 48.98 40.52
N ALA A 172 -34.52 49.50 40.71
CA ALA A 172 -34.30 50.88 41.13
C ALA A 172 -32.94 51.39 40.64
N GLU A 173 -33.02 52.40 39.76
CA GLU A 173 -32.09 53.50 39.48
C GLU A 173 -30.60 53.36 39.85
N THR A 174 -29.74 53.21 38.83
CA THR A 174 -28.45 53.93 38.78
C THR A 174 -27.89 53.95 37.35
N ASP A 175 -28.22 55.01 36.60
CA ASP A 175 -27.98 55.18 35.15
C ASP A 175 -26.48 55.42 34.76
N GLY A 176 -25.56 55.22 35.70
CA GLY A 176 -24.11 55.28 35.47
C GLY A 176 -23.41 53.91 35.43
N VAL A 177 -23.97 52.91 36.12
CA VAL A 177 -23.34 51.58 36.31
C VAL A 177 -23.45 50.73 35.04
N TRP A 178 -24.60 50.78 34.34
CA TRP A 178 -24.81 50.00 33.11
C TRP A 178 -23.90 50.40 31.95
N LYS A 179 -23.52 51.68 31.84
CA LYS A 179 -22.53 52.11 30.85
C LYS A 179 -21.15 51.56 31.17
N GLN A 180 -20.75 51.60 32.43
CA GLN A 180 -19.48 51.04 32.88
C GLN A 180 -19.45 49.52 32.69
N ASP A 181 -20.52 48.80 33.01
CA ASP A 181 -20.63 47.35 32.81
C ASP A 181 -20.64 46.96 31.32
N MET A 182 -21.35 47.72 30.47
CA MET A 182 -21.35 47.54 29.01
C MET A 182 -19.95 47.79 28.42
N GLU A 183 -19.27 48.85 28.85
CA GLU A 183 -17.90 49.17 28.41
C GLU A 183 -16.90 48.10 28.88
N THR A 184 -17.06 47.61 30.12
CA THR A 184 -16.24 46.52 30.67
C THR A 184 -16.46 45.21 29.92
N GLY A 185 -17.71 44.89 29.57
CA GLY A 185 -18.04 43.73 28.73
C GLY A 185 -17.41 43.82 27.34
N LYS A 186 -17.48 44.99 26.69
CA LYS A 186 -16.80 45.23 25.40
C LYS A 186 -15.29 45.05 25.50
N GLN A 187 -14.65 45.60 26.54
CA GLN A 187 -13.22 45.46 26.78
C GLN A 187 -12.82 44.00 27.01
N GLN A 188 -13.62 43.23 27.73
CA GLN A 188 -13.40 41.78 27.91
C GLN A 188 -13.56 41.03 26.58
N TYR A 189 -14.58 41.32 25.77
CA TYR A 189 -14.72 40.72 24.44
C TYR A 189 -13.54 41.07 23.52
N THR A 190 -13.08 42.32 23.51
CA THR A 190 -11.90 42.72 22.73
C THR A 190 -10.65 41.98 23.20
N THR A 191 -10.46 41.82 24.51
CA THR A 191 -9.32 41.08 25.09
C THR A 191 -9.37 39.61 24.69
N ILE A 192 -10.54 38.96 24.83
CA ILE A 192 -10.73 37.55 24.44
C ILE A 192 -10.49 37.35 22.94
N ILE A 193 -10.88 38.29 22.08
CA ILE A 193 -10.63 38.20 20.64
C ILE A 193 -9.13 38.30 20.33
N VAL A 194 -8.40 39.21 20.99
CA VAL A 194 -6.94 39.33 20.83
C VAL A 194 -6.22 38.08 21.33
N GLU A 195 -6.63 37.54 22.48
CA GLU A 195 -6.11 36.28 23.01
C GLU A 195 -6.41 35.11 22.07
N LEU A 196 -7.62 35.04 21.52
CA LEU A 196 -8.01 34.00 20.57
C LEU A 196 -7.16 34.07 19.29
N ASP A 197 -6.89 35.27 18.77
CA ASP A 197 -6.06 35.44 17.59
C ASP A 197 -4.58 35.14 17.90
N ALA A 198 -4.08 35.48 19.09
CA ALA A 198 -2.75 35.06 19.55
C ALA A 198 -2.64 33.52 19.61
N VAL A 199 -3.63 32.84 20.19
CA VAL A 199 -3.68 31.37 20.26
C VAL A 199 -3.74 30.75 18.86
N LYS A 200 -4.50 31.33 17.92
CA LYS A 200 -4.51 30.85 16.52
C LYS A 200 -3.14 30.98 15.87
N GLN A 201 -2.43 32.09 16.08
CA GLN A 201 -1.08 32.27 15.54
C GLN A 201 -0.09 31.27 16.15
N GLU A 202 -0.19 30.99 17.45
CA GLU A 202 0.62 29.95 18.09
C GLU A 202 0.31 28.54 17.55
N VAL A 203 -0.95 28.23 17.27
CA VAL A 203 -1.33 26.95 16.63
C VAL A 203 -0.77 26.83 15.22
N ILE A 204 -0.75 27.91 14.44
CA ILE A 204 -0.13 27.91 13.10
C ILE A 204 1.38 27.72 13.21
N LYS A 205 2.03 28.45 14.12
CA LYS A 205 3.47 28.34 14.35
C LYS A 205 3.87 26.92 14.80
N THR A 206 3.16 26.35 15.76
CA THR A 206 3.42 24.98 16.22
C THR A 206 3.20 23.93 15.14
N ARG A 207 2.23 24.12 14.23
CA ARG A 207 2.09 23.25 13.05
C ARG A 207 3.30 23.36 12.13
N GLN A 208 3.74 24.57 11.82
CA GLN A 208 4.93 24.80 10.99
C GLN A 208 6.19 24.19 11.62
N ASP A 209 6.36 24.33 12.93
CA ASP A 209 7.49 23.72 13.67
C ASP A 209 7.42 22.19 13.65
N CYS A 210 6.22 21.60 13.77
CA CYS A 210 6.00 20.16 13.62
C CYS A 210 6.32 19.68 12.20
N ASP A 211 5.88 20.40 11.17
CA ASP A 211 6.16 20.05 9.77
C ASP A 211 7.67 20.11 9.50
N ALA A 212 8.35 21.16 9.95
CA ALA A 212 9.81 21.28 9.85
C ALA A 212 10.55 20.17 10.62
N SER A 213 10.05 19.79 11.81
CA SER A 213 10.62 18.69 12.58
C SER A 213 10.40 17.33 11.90
N LEU A 214 9.25 17.12 11.23
CA LEU A 214 8.98 15.91 10.46
C LEU A 214 9.87 15.82 9.22
N GLU A 215 10.08 16.93 8.51
CA GLU A 215 11.02 17.00 7.40
C GLU A 215 12.46 16.73 7.86
N GLY A 216 12.89 17.32 8.98
CA GLY A 216 14.19 17.03 9.59
C GLY A 216 14.35 15.56 9.97
N LYS A 217 13.29 14.93 10.51
CA LYS A 217 13.28 13.49 10.83
C LYS A 217 13.38 12.63 9.57
N ALA A 218 12.68 12.99 8.50
CA ALA A 218 12.75 12.28 7.22
C ALA A 218 14.15 12.38 6.59
N ALA A 219 14.77 13.56 6.65
CA ALA A 219 16.14 13.76 6.18
C ALA A 219 17.15 12.94 7.00
N ALA A 220 17.00 12.90 8.33
CA ALA A 220 17.84 12.10 9.21
C ALA A 220 17.72 10.59 8.94
N PHE A 221 16.50 10.09 8.66
CA PHE A 221 16.33 8.69 8.26
C PHE A 221 16.99 8.38 6.92
N LYS A 222 16.82 9.25 5.92
CA LYS A 222 17.50 9.07 4.63
C LYS A 222 19.02 9.01 4.79
N GLN A 223 19.59 9.89 5.62
CA GLN A 223 21.03 9.89 5.90
C GLN A 223 21.48 8.64 6.68
N ALA A 224 20.65 8.14 7.60
CA ALA A 224 20.92 6.89 8.32
C ALA A 224 20.91 5.68 7.38
N ASP A 225 19.93 5.59 6.48
CA ASP A 225 19.85 4.54 5.47
C ASP A 225 21.06 4.58 4.52
N GLU A 226 21.45 5.77 4.04
CA GLU A 226 22.64 5.94 3.21
C GLU A 226 23.91 5.50 3.95
N ALA A 227 24.05 5.86 5.23
CA ALA A 227 25.18 5.43 6.06
C ALA A 227 25.19 3.91 6.30
N GLU A 228 24.03 3.28 6.49
CA GLU A 228 23.90 1.83 6.64
C GLU A 228 24.31 1.09 5.36
N GLN A 229 23.86 1.56 4.20
CA GLN A 229 24.25 0.98 2.91
C GLN A 229 25.76 1.10 2.67
N VAL A 230 26.35 2.25 3.00
CA VAL A 230 27.81 2.44 2.92
C VAL A 230 28.54 1.52 3.89
N ALA A 231 28.05 1.35 5.12
CA ALA A 231 28.63 0.44 6.10
C ALA A 231 28.56 -1.03 5.63
N LYS A 232 27.45 -1.45 5.04
CA LYS A 232 27.28 -2.80 4.48
C LYS A 232 28.24 -3.05 3.32
N ALA A 233 28.34 -2.13 2.36
CA ALA A 233 29.28 -2.23 1.25
C ALA A 233 30.74 -2.24 1.72
N ASN A 234 31.07 -1.51 2.78
CA ASN A 234 32.40 -1.54 3.40
C ASN A 234 32.67 -2.87 4.09
N MET A 235 31.67 -3.47 4.76
CA MET A 235 31.79 -4.79 5.39
C MET A 235 32.02 -5.89 4.34
N GLU A 236 31.31 -5.84 3.22
CA GLU A 236 31.50 -6.77 2.09
C GLU A 236 32.92 -6.63 1.51
N ARG A 237 33.38 -5.41 1.22
CA ARG A 237 34.77 -5.17 0.77
C ARG A 237 35.81 -5.63 1.78
N ALA A 238 35.58 -5.45 3.08
CA ALA A 238 36.50 -5.94 4.10
C ALA A 238 36.58 -7.48 4.10
N SER A 239 35.44 -8.15 3.88
CA SER A 239 35.39 -9.61 3.77
C SER A 239 36.12 -10.14 2.52
N GLU A 240 36.02 -9.44 1.39
CA GLU A 240 36.75 -9.76 0.15
C GLU A 240 38.25 -9.59 0.33
N LEU A 241 38.69 -8.45 0.88
CA LEU A 241 40.10 -8.21 1.19
C LEU A 241 40.65 -9.27 2.15
N SER A 242 39.86 -9.71 3.14
CA SER A 242 40.29 -10.80 4.04
C SER A 242 40.48 -12.13 3.31
N LYS A 243 39.65 -12.44 2.31
CA LYS A 243 39.82 -13.63 1.46
C LYS A 243 41.06 -13.51 0.58
N GLU A 244 41.29 -12.35 -0.02
CA GLU A 244 42.48 -12.08 -0.83
C GLU A 244 43.76 -12.21 0.00
N ILE A 245 43.79 -11.64 1.21
CA ILE A 245 44.93 -11.76 2.13
C ILE A 245 45.21 -13.24 2.45
N SER A 246 44.16 -14.03 2.71
CA SER A 246 44.32 -15.46 3.01
C SER A 246 44.89 -16.22 1.80
N ALA A 247 44.39 -15.95 0.59
CA ALA A 247 44.89 -16.56 -0.64
C ALA A 247 46.37 -16.18 -0.92
N VAL A 248 46.75 -14.92 -0.69
CA VAL A 248 48.14 -14.48 -0.82
C VAL A 248 49.03 -15.16 0.23
N GLN A 249 48.57 -15.32 1.47
CA GLN A 249 49.32 -16.04 2.51
C GLN A 249 49.53 -17.52 2.16
N GLU A 250 48.52 -18.19 1.61
CA GLU A 250 48.64 -19.56 1.11
C GLU A 250 49.65 -19.66 -0.03
N SER A 251 49.59 -18.74 -1.00
CA SER A 251 50.56 -18.68 -2.11
C SER A 251 51.99 -18.45 -1.60
N ILE A 252 52.19 -17.54 -0.65
CA ILE A 252 53.49 -17.33 0.01
C ILE A 252 53.97 -18.62 0.70
N GLY A 253 53.06 -19.36 1.34
CA GLY A 253 53.37 -20.67 1.93
C GLY A 253 53.86 -21.67 0.89
N GLN A 254 53.18 -21.76 -0.25
CA GLN A 254 53.57 -22.64 -1.37
C GLN A 254 54.92 -22.26 -1.96
N VAL A 255 55.17 -20.96 -2.18
CA VAL A 255 56.46 -20.47 -2.71
C VAL A 255 57.61 -20.77 -1.75
N LYS A 256 57.39 -20.63 -0.44
CA LYS A 256 58.39 -20.99 0.58
C LYS A 256 58.74 -22.49 0.51
N LEU A 257 57.73 -23.36 0.46
CA LEU A 257 57.93 -24.81 0.34
C LEU A 257 58.69 -25.18 -0.95
N ALA A 258 58.32 -24.58 -2.08
CA ALA A 258 59.02 -24.80 -3.35
C ALA A 258 60.47 -24.31 -3.30
N SER A 259 60.73 -23.17 -2.66
CA SER A 259 62.09 -22.65 -2.48
C SER A 259 62.95 -23.55 -1.59
N GLU A 260 62.39 -24.08 -0.50
CA GLU A 260 63.08 -25.04 0.38
C GLU A 260 63.40 -26.35 -0.35
N GLN A 261 62.46 -26.87 -1.14
CA GLN A 261 62.67 -28.05 -1.98
C GLN A 261 63.78 -27.83 -3.01
N SER A 262 63.76 -26.69 -3.70
CA SER A 262 64.81 -26.33 -4.67
C SER A 262 66.19 -26.22 -4.02
N GLN A 263 66.29 -25.60 -2.84
CA GLN A 263 67.54 -25.54 -2.08
C GLN A 263 68.04 -26.94 -1.66
N GLN A 264 67.13 -27.83 -1.27
CA GLN A 264 67.47 -29.21 -0.91
C GLN A 264 68.00 -30.00 -2.13
N GLU A 265 67.37 -29.86 -3.29
CA GLU A 265 67.82 -30.49 -4.53
C GLU A 265 69.18 -29.94 -4.98
N GLN A 266 69.37 -28.62 -4.88
CA GLN A 266 70.64 -27.98 -5.19
C GLN A 266 71.77 -28.51 -4.28
N ALA A 267 71.51 -28.67 -2.98
CA ALA A 267 72.47 -29.24 -2.04
C ALA A 267 72.84 -30.70 -2.39
N LYS A 268 71.86 -31.53 -2.79
CA LYS A 268 72.11 -32.91 -3.25
C LYS A 268 72.98 -32.94 -4.51
N LEU A 269 72.68 -32.09 -5.49
CA LEU A 269 73.44 -32.00 -6.74
C LEU A 269 74.89 -31.59 -6.49
N TYR A 270 75.14 -30.62 -5.60
CA TYR A 270 76.51 -30.23 -5.25
C TYR A 270 77.28 -31.35 -4.56
N ALA A 271 76.65 -32.11 -3.64
CA ALA A 271 77.28 -33.25 -3.00
C ALA A 271 77.66 -34.34 -4.03
N GLU A 272 76.77 -34.65 -4.98
CA GLU A 272 77.04 -35.61 -6.05
C GLU A 272 78.20 -35.15 -6.96
N LYS A 273 78.21 -33.87 -7.36
CA LYS A 273 79.29 -33.30 -8.18
C LYS A 273 80.65 -33.34 -7.48
N ASP A 274 80.68 -33.15 -6.16
CA ASP A 274 81.94 -33.21 -5.42
C ASP A 274 82.49 -34.64 -5.36
N VAL A 275 81.61 -35.64 -5.13
CA VAL A 275 81.99 -37.06 -5.19
C VAL A 275 82.56 -37.43 -6.57
N GLN A 276 81.91 -37.00 -7.65
CA GLN A 276 82.41 -37.24 -9.02
C GLN A 276 83.78 -36.58 -9.25
N ARG A 277 83.96 -35.33 -8.82
CA ARG A 277 85.23 -34.61 -8.94
C ARG A 277 86.36 -35.34 -8.21
N GLN A 278 86.09 -35.83 -6.99
CA GLN A 278 87.08 -36.59 -6.22
C GLN A 278 87.46 -37.90 -6.90
N ALA A 279 86.49 -38.62 -7.50
CA ALA A 279 86.74 -39.83 -8.27
C ALA A 279 87.64 -39.58 -9.50
N TYR A 280 87.35 -38.52 -10.28
CA TYR A 280 88.20 -38.14 -11.43
C TYR A 280 89.61 -37.72 -11.02
N LYS A 281 89.75 -37.02 -9.89
CA LYS A 281 91.06 -36.64 -9.37
C LYS A 281 91.89 -37.88 -8.99
N ALA A 282 91.27 -38.86 -8.34
CA ALA A 282 91.95 -40.10 -7.95
C ALA A 282 92.43 -40.91 -9.16
N THR A 283 91.61 -41.04 -10.22
CA THR A 283 91.99 -41.76 -11.44
C THR A 283 93.11 -41.05 -12.21
N LEU A 284 93.10 -39.71 -12.23
CA LEU A 284 94.18 -38.92 -12.81
C LEU A 284 95.50 -39.11 -12.04
N GLU A 285 95.47 -39.06 -10.72
CA GLU A 285 96.67 -39.30 -9.89
C GLU A 285 97.22 -40.73 -10.06
N GLU A 286 96.34 -41.73 -10.20
CA GLU A 286 96.74 -43.11 -10.46
C GLU A 286 97.39 -43.27 -11.85
N SER A 287 96.82 -42.67 -12.88
CA SER A 287 97.39 -42.70 -14.23
C SER A 287 98.72 -41.95 -14.33
N ALA A 288 98.88 -40.84 -13.61
CA ALA A 288 100.15 -40.11 -13.52
C ALA A 288 101.25 -40.95 -12.86
N LYS A 289 100.93 -41.71 -11.79
CA LYS A 289 101.86 -42.65 -11.15
C LYS A 289 102.30 -43.76 -12.10
N LYS A 290 101.36 -44.32 -12.89
CA LYS A 290 101.66 -45.34 -13.92
C LYS A 290 102.58 -44.78 -15.01
N LEU A 291 102.38 -43.55 -15.43
CA LEU A 291 103.19 -42.88 -16.46
C LEU A 291 104.62 -42.62 -15.98
N PHE A 292 104.78 -42.23 -14.71
CA PHE A 292 106.10 -42.00 -14.11
C PHE A 292 106.91 -43.30 -13.98
N ALA A 293 106.26 -44.41 -13.58
CA ALA A 293 106.90 -45.73 -13.52
C ALA A 293 107.36 -46.25 -14.89
N LEU A 294 106.60 -45.95 -15.96
CA LEU A 294 106.95 -46.36 -17.31
C LEU A 294 108.13 -45.55 -17.89
N LYS A 295 108.33 -44.33 -17.43
CA LYS A 295 109.40 -43.43 -17.91
C LYS A 295 110.79 -43.81 -17.39
N GLU A 296 110.89 -44.49 -16.24
CA GLU A 296 112.18 -44.92 -15.66
C GLU A 296 112.77 -46.19 -16.31
N ALA A 297 112.07 -46.84 -17.24
CA ALA A 297 112.41 -48.16 -17.76
C ALA A 297 113.07 -48.21 -19.16
N PHE A 298 113.59 -47.09 -19.70
CA PHE A 298 114.09 -47.03 -21.09
C PHE A 298 115.64 -47.03 -21.21
N ASP A 299 116.16 -47.93 -22.05
CA ASP A 299 117.59 -48.13 -22.36
C ASP A 299 117.93 -47.66 -23.81
N PRO A 300 118.94 -46.80 -24.06
CA PRO A 300 119.08 -46.04 -25.32
C PRO A 300 119.73 -46.77 -26.51
N GLU A 301 120.21 -48.00 -26.35
CA GLU A 301 121.02 -48.68 -27.39
C GLU A 301 120.17 -49.53 -28.37
N LEU A 302 118.92 -49.84 -28.01
CA LEU A 302 117.91 -50.49 -28.86
C LEU A 302 117.39 -49.57 -29.97
N THR A 303 117.45 -48.24 -29.75
CA THR A 303 116.86 -47.23 -30.64
C THR A 303 117.52 -47.19 -32.02
N ARG A 304 118.82 -47.51 -32.10
CA ARG A 304 119.59 -47.40 -33.35
C ARG A 304 119.34 -48.53 -34.34
N ASN A 305 118.93 -49.72 -33.87
CA ASN A 305 118.56 -50.85 -34.72
C ASN A 305 117.11 -50.75 -35.24
N LEU A 306 116.23 -50.09 -34.49
CA LEU A 306 114.84 -49.85 -34.90
C LEU A 306 114.74 -48.82 -36.03
N GLU A 307 115.68 -47.87 -36.12
CA GLU A 307 115.72 -46.83 -37.18
C GLU A 307 115.87 -47.42 -38.59
N ALA A 308 116.55 -48.56 -38.75
CA ALA A 308 116.74 -49.20 -40.05
C ALA A 308 115.48 -49.97 -40.52
N GLN A 309 114.79 -50.67 -39.62
CA GLN A 309 113.49 -51.31 -39.90
C GLN A 309 112.37 -50.28 -40.08
N LEU A 310 112.50 -49.10 -39.46
CA LEU A 310 111.58 -47.97 -39.65
C LEU A 310 111.56 -47.51 -41.12
N ALA A 311 112.69 -47.49 -41.81
CA ALA A 311 112.76 -46.98 -43.18
C ALA A 311 111.99 -47.84 -44.20
N GLU A 312 112.03 -49.17 -44.06
CA GLU A 312 111.30 -50.11 -44.92
C GLU A 312 109.80 -50.09 -44.63
N THR A 313 109.43 -50.14 -43.34
CA THR A 313 108.03 -50.01 -42.91
C THR A 313 107.43 -48.66 -43.31
N VAL A 314 108.20 -47.56 -43.30
CA VAL A 314 107.73 -46.22 -43.74
C VAL A 314 107.27 -46.21 -45.20
N SER A 315 107.87 -47.03 -46.08
CA SER A 315 107.49 -47.11 -47.49
C SER A 315 106.14 -47.82 -47.68
N GLU A 316 105.94 -48.98 -47.04
CA GLU A 316 104.66 -49.72 -47.06
C GLU A 316 103.55 -48.94 -46.35
N ILE A 317 103.88 -48.26 -45.25
CA ILE A 317 103.01 -47.30 -44.56
C ILE A 317 102.57 -46.21 -45.54
N GLY A 318 103.41 -45.77 -46.47
CA GLY A 318 103.07 -44.76 -47.48
C GLY A 318 101.94 -45.17 -48.42
N ALA A 319 101.92 -46.44 -48.86
CA ALA A 319 100.87 -46.97 -49.74
C ALA A 319 99.53 -47.15 -49.00
N VAL A 320 99.57 -47.78 -47.82
CA VAL A 320 98.39 -47.95 -46.96
C VAL A 320 97.83 -46.59 -46.52
N LYS A 321 98.70 -45.60 -46.26
CA LYS A 321 98.31 -44.24 -45.92
C LYS A 321 97.51 -43.58 -47.05
N LYS A 322 97.87 -43.81 -48.31
CA LYS A 322 97.15 -43.24 -49.46
C LYS A 322 95.76 -43.86 -49.66
N GLU A 323 95.63 -45.17 -49.49
CA GLU A 323 94.31 -45.83 -49.52
C GLU A 323 93.46 -45.41 -48.31
N MET A 324 94.06 -45.28 -47.12
CA MET A 324 93.40 -44.71 -45.95
C MET A 324 92.97 -43.26 -46.19
N GLU A 325 93.76 -42.44 -46.87
CA GLU A 325 93.39 -41.05 -47.19
C GLU A 325 92.20 -40.98 -48.16
N ASN A 326 92.15 -41.85 -49.17
CA ASN A 326 91.02 -41.93 -50.10
C ASN A 326 89.74 -42.47 -49.43
N ALA A 327 89.85 -43.53 -48.61
CA ALA A 327 88.73 -44.04 -47.83
C ALA A 327 88.24 -43.00 -46.82
N ARG A 328 89.17 -42.31 -46.12
CA ARG A 328 88.84 -41.20 -45.21
C ARG A 328 88.16 -40.04 -45.92
N ALA A 329 88.53 -39.73 -47.17
CA ALA A 329 87.87 -38.68 -47.94
C ALA A 329 86.41 -39.08 -48.28
N SER A 330 86.19 -40.31 -48.74
CA SER A 330 84.84 -40.84 -49.01
C SER A 330 83.99 -40.94 -47.74
N ASP A 331 84.56 -41.44 -46.65
CA ASP A 331 83.89 -41.52 -45.35
C ASP A 331 83.56 -40.11 -44.83
N LEU A 332 84.47 -39.14 -45.00
CA LEU A 332 84.23 -37.75 -44.61
C LEU A 332 83.09 -37.13 -45.42
N ASP A 333 83.01 -37.40 -46.73
CA ASP A 333 81.92 -36.88 -47.58
C ASP A 333 80.57 -37.56 -47.27
N SER A 334 80.58 -38.85 -46.93
CA SER A 334 79.40 -39.56 -46.40
C SER A 334 78.96 -38.97 -45.06
N VAL A 335 79.89 -38.74 -44.13
CA VAL A 335 79.61 -38.11 -42.83
C VAL A 335 79.06 -36.70 -43.02
N LYS A 336 79.64 -35.89 -43.92
CA LYS A 336 79.10 -34.56 -44.25
C LYS A 336 77.65 -34.63 -44.74
N THR A 337 77.34 -35.59 -45.61
CA THR A 337 75.98 -35.78 -46.15
C THR A 337 75.01 -36.17 -45.01
N VAL A 338 75.38 -37.14 -44.17
CA VAL A 338 74.58 -37.55 -43.02
C VAL A 338 74.43 -36.43 -41.99
N THR A 339 75.44 -35.59 -41.78
CA THR A 339 75.32 -34.42 -40.89
C THR A 339 74.36 -33.38 -41.41
N LEU A 340 74.33 -33.14 -42.73
CA LEU A 340 73.36 -32.22 -43.34
C LEU A 340 71.93 -32.75 -43.21
N GLU A 341 71.71 -34.04 -43.49
CA GLU A 341 70.39 -34.68 -43.28
C GLU A 341 69.96 -34.68 -41.81
N LEU A 342 70.91 -34.85 -40.88
CA LEU A 342 70.66 -34.76 -39.44
C LEU A 342 70.29 -33.33 -39.03
N ASP A 343 70.98 -32.33 -39.56
CA ASP A 343 70.68 -30.92 -39.30
C ASP A 343 69.30 -30.53 -39.87
N ASP A 344 68.94 -30.98 -41.08
CA ASP A 344 67.61 -30.79 -41.68
C ASP A 344 66.51 -31.50 -40.87
N ALA A 345 66.77 -32.74 -40.42
CA ALA A 345 65.87 -33.48 -39.54
C ALA A 345 65.71 -32.79 -38.17
N LYS A 346 66.77 -32.17 -37.65
CA LYS A 346 66.75 -31.42 -36.40
C LYS A 346 65.97 -30.12 -36.53
N GLU A 347 66.11 -29.40 -37.63
CA GLU A 347 65.33 -28.18 -37.90
C GLU A 347 63.83 -28.50 -38.06
N SER A 348 63.50 -29.56 -38.80
CA SER A 348 62.10 -29.99 -38.94
C SER A 348 61.50 -30.47 -37.60
N LEU A 349 62.26 -31.20 -36.78
CA LEU A 349 61.83 -31.56 -35.42
C LEU A 349 61.61 -30.32 -34.53
N HIS A 350 62.46 -29.29 -34.67
CA HIS A 350 62.29 -28.05 -33.92
C HIS A 350 61.01 -27.32 -34.31
N LYS A 351 60.69 -27.22 -35.62
CA LYS A 351 59.43 -26.65 -36.12
C LYS A 351 58.21 -27.40 -35.58
N VAL A 352 58.26 -28.74 -35.58
CA VAL A 352 57.18 -29.56 -35.00
C VAL A 352 57.03 -29.29 -33.49
N ALA A 353 58.12 -29.14 -32.75
CA ALA A 353 58.08 -28.80 -31.32
C ALA A 353 57.49 -27.40 -31.06
N GLU A 354 57.80 -26.41 -31.91
CA GLU A 354 57.20 -25.07 -31.87
C GLU A 354 55.70 -25.12 -32.15
N GLU A 355 55.27 -25.84 -33.19
CA GLU A 355 53.84 -26.06 -33.51
C GLU A 355 53.11 -26.75 -32.36
N GLU A 356 53.69 -27.80 -31.79
CA GLU A 356 53.15 -28.51 -30.62
C GLU A 356 52.99 -27.57 -29.41
N SER A 357 53.96 -26.66 -29.19
CA SER A 357 53.87 -25.64 -28.14
C SER A 357 52.73 -24.62 -28.41
N SER A 358 52.55 -24.20 -29.67
CA SER A 358 51.49 -23.27 -30.06
C SER A 358 50.10 -23.90 -29.91
N LEU A 359 49.94 -25.16 -30.30
CA LEU A 359 48.71 -25.92 -30.16
C LEU A 359 48.37 -26.15 -28.68
N ARG A 360 49.38 -26.47 -27.85
CA ARG A 360 49.18 -26.55 -26.39
C ARG A 360 48.66 -25.23 -25.81
N ASN A 361 49.27 -24.11 -26.18
CA ASN A 361 48.83 -22.78 -25.74
C ASN A 361 47.40 -22.47 -26.18
N LEU A 362 47.03 -22.83 -27.42
CA LEU A 362 45.66 -22.66 -27.92
C LEU A 362 44.66 -23.52 -27.14
N VAL A 363 44.99 -24.79 -26.88
CA VAL A 363 44.15 -25.69 -26.07
C VAL A 363 43.98 -25.13 -24.65
N GLU A 364 45.02 -24.56 -24.06
CA GLU A 364 44.94 -23.94 -22.74
C GLU A 364 44.12 -22.64 -22.73
N SER A 365 44.16 -21.86 -23.82
CA SER A 365 43.24 -20.71 -24.03
C SER A 365 41.79 -21.19 -24.13
N LEU A 366 41.52 -22.17 -24.99
CA LEU A 366 40.17 -22.71 -25.19
C LEU A 366 39.61 -23.36 -23.90
N LYS A 367 40.46 -24.00 -23.09
CA LYS A 367 40.05 -24.51 -21.77
C LYS A 367 39.63 -23.39 -20.83
N ARG A 368 40.36 -22.27 -20.81
CA ARG A 368 40.00 -21.09 -20.00
C ARG A 368 38.70 -20.46 -20.50
N GLU A 369 38.53 -20.33 -21.81
CA GLU A 369 37.30 -19.82 -22.42
C GLU A 369 36.10 -20.72 -22.10
N LEU A 370 36.26 -22.05 -22.20
CA LEU A 370 35.22 -23.01 -21.84
C LEU A 370 34.82 -22.89 -20.37
N GLU A 371 35.80 -22.74 -19.47
CA GLU A 371 35.51 -22.58 -18.04
C GLU A 371 34.83 -21.23 -17.74
N ASN A 372 35.22 -20.18 -18.44
CA ASN A 372 34.55 -18.88 -18.35
C ASN A 372 33.09 -18.96 -18.84
N VAL A 373 32.84 -19.61 -19.98
CA VAL A 373 31.48 -19.83 -20.51
C VAL A 373 30.62 -20.66 -19.56
N LYS A 374 31.18 -21.69 -18.91
CA LYS A 374 30.45 -22.45 -17.88
C LYS A 374 30.06 -21.58 -16.70
N LYS A 375 30.98 -20.73 -16.23
CA LYS A 375 30.70 -19.79 -15.14
C LYS A 375 29.59 -18.82 -15.54
N GLU A 376 29.69 -18.17 -16.70
CA GLU A 376 28.67 -17.27 -17.23
C GLU A 376 27.30 -17.97 -17.38
N HIS A 377 27.28 -19.21 -17.86
CA HIS A 377 26.06 -20.00 -17.95
C HIS A 377 25.45 -20.28 -16.57
N SER A 378 26.27 -20.59 -15.56
CA SER A 378 25.76 -20.79 -14.19
C SER A 378 25.18 -19.51 -13.58
N GLU A 379 25.82 -18.37 -13.78
CA GLU A 379 25.32 -17.05 -13.34
C GLU A 379 24.03 -16.66 -14.06
N MET A 380 23.95 -16.91 -15.37
CA MET A 380 22.74 -16.66 -16.16
C MET A 380 21.57 -17.53 -15.70
N LYS A 381 21.83 -18.80 -15.36
CA LYS A 381 20.81 -19.72 -14.85
C LYS A 381 20.28 -19.30 -13.47
N GLU A 382 21.15 -18.77 -12.60
CA GLU A 382 20.73 -18.21 -11.31
C GLU A 382 19.84 -16.98 -11.51
N LYS A 383 20.27 -16.03 -12.37
CA LYS A 383 19.47 -14.85 -12.75
C LYS A 383 18.13 -15.24 -13.36
N GLU A 384 18.09 -16.26 -14.23
CA GLU A 384 16.85 -16.79 -14.80
C GLU A 384 15.90 -17.27 -13.69
N ALA A 385 16.37 -18.09 -12.75
CA ALA A 385 15.57 -18.57 -11.63
C ALA A 385 15.07 -17.44 -10.72
N GLU A 386 15.90 -16.41 -10.47
CA GLU A 386 15.49 -15.21 -9.73
C GLU A 386 14.38 -14.45 -10.46
N THR A 387 14.54 -14.22 -11.77
CA THR A 387 13.53 -13.53 -12.58
C THR A 387 12.23 -14.33 -12.68
N GLU A 388 12.30 -15.66 -12.76
CA GLU A 388 11.13 -16.55 -12.74
C GLU A 388 10.40 -16.48 -11.39
N SER A 389 11.15 -16.45 -10.28
CA SER A 389 10.60 -16.24 -8.94
C SER A 389 9.90 -14.88 -8.80
N ILE A 390 10.51 -13.81 -9.30
CA ILE A 390 9.92 -12.46 -9.32
C ILE A 390 8.66 -12.44 -10.17
N ALA A 391 8.70 -13.01 -11.38
CA ALA A 391 7.55 -13.11 -12.27
C ALA A 391 6.40 -13.90 -11.62
N GLY A 392 6.72 -15.00 -10.92
CA GLY A 392 5.77 -15.76 -10.12
C GLY A 392 5.14 -14.93 -9.00
N ASN A 393 5.94 -14.18 -8.24
CA ASN A 393 5.45 -13.29 -7.17
C ASN A 393 4.51 -12.21 -7.72
N LEU A 394 4.90 -11.57 -8.82
CA LEU A 394 4.09 -10.55 -9.50
C LEU A 394 2.77 -11.16 -10.01
N HIS A 395 2.79 -12.37 -10.57
CA HIS A 395 1.59 -13.06 -11.01
C HIS A 395 0.63 -13.38 -9.86
N VAL A 396 1.14 -13.79 -8.69
CA VAL A 396 0.31 -13.99 -7.49
C VAL A 396 -0.29 -12.67 -7.02
N LYS A 397 0.50 -11.59 -6.96
CA LYS A 397 0.00 -10.25 -6.58
C LYS A 397 -1.08 -9.76 -7.55
N LEU A 398 -0.88 -9.96 -8.85
CA LEU A 398 -1.85 -9.57 -9.88
C LEU A 398 -3.15 -10.38 -9.78
N ARG A 399 -3.07 -11.69 -9.50
CA ARG A 399 -4.26 -12.50 -9.24
C ARG A 399 -5.00 -12.06 -7.99
N LYS A 400 -4.27 -11.75 -6.91
CA LYS A 400 -4.85 -11.25 -5.66
C LYS A 400 -5.57 -9.92 -5.88
N SER A 401 -4.91 -8.94 -6.48
CA SER A 401 -5.53 -7.63 -6.78
C SER A 401 -6.72 -7.77 -7.73
N LYS A 402 -6.65 -8.67 -8.72
CA LYS A 402 -7.79 -8.97 -9.60
C LYS A 402 -8.97 -9.52 -8.80
N SER A 403 -8.75 -10.48 -7.90
CA SER A 403 -9.84 -11.02 -7.06
C SER A 403 -10.42 -10.00 -6.09
N GLU A 404 -9.59 -9.12 -5.53
CA GLU A 404 -10.03 -8.02 -4.66
C GLU A 404 -10.87 -7.01 -5.46
N LEU A 405 -10.45 -6.67 -6.68
CA LEU A 405 -11.22 -5.79 -7.58
C LEU A 405 -12.57 -6.39 -7.96
N GLU A 406 -12.62 -7.68 -8.33
CA GLU A 406 -13.87 -8.39 -8.64
C GLU A 406 -14.83 -8.39 -7.43
N ALA A 407 -14.31 -8.58 -6.21
CA ALA A 407 -15.11 -8.49 -4.99
C ALA A 407 -15.64 -7.07 -4.74
N CYS A 408 -14.81 -6.04 -4.93
CA CYS A 408 -15.22 -4.65 -4.81
C CYS A 408 -16.30 -4.27 -5.83
N LEU A 409 -16.15 -4.69 -7.10
CA LEU A 409 -17.15 -4.45 -8.15
C LEU A 409 -18.48 -5.14 -7.84
N ALA A 410 -18.44 -6.37 -7.31
CA ALA A 410 -19.65 -7.06 -6.88
C ALA A 410 -20.36 -6.29 -5.76
N GLU A 411 -19.62 -5.76 -4.79
CA GLU A 411 -20.20 -4.99 -3.68
C GLU A 411 -20.71 -3.61 -4.13
N GLU A 412 -19.98 -2.92 -5.02
CA GLU A 412 -20.44 -1.68 -5.65
C GLU A 412 -21.75 -1.91 -6.43
N SER A 413 -21.86 -3.01 -7.17
CA SER A 413 -23.08 -3.33 -7.92
C SER A 413 -24.30 -3.52 -7.00
N LYS A 414 -24.11 -4.12 -5.81
CA LYS A 414 -25.17 -4.26 -4.81
C LYS A 414 -25.53 -2.91 -4.18
N ALA A 415 -24.52 -2.12 -3.81
CA ALA A 415 -24.73 -0.80 -3.23
C ALA A 415 -25.45 0.13 -4.22
N ARG A 416 -25.08 0.08 -5.49
CA ARG A 416 -25.74 0.79 -6.59
C ARG A 416 -27.20 0.33 -6.74
N GLY A 417 -27.45 -0.98 -6.76
CA GLY A 417 -28.81 -1.52 -6.78
C GLY A 417 -29.68 -1.01 -5.62
N ALA A 418 -29.15 -1.03 -4.40
CA ALA A 418 -29.85 -0.48 -3.23
C ALA A 418 -30.09 1.04 -3.35
N SER A 419 -29.15 1.78 -3.93
CA SER A 419 -29.31 3.22 -4.17
C SER A 419 -30.37 3.51 -5.23
N ASP A 420 -30.43 2.73 -6.31
CA ASP A 420 -31.43 2.86 -7.37
C ASP A 420 -32.84 2.53 -6.84
N GLU A 421 -32.96 1.51 -5.97
CA GLU A 421 -34.19 1.22 -5.24
C GLU A 421 -34.60 2.38 -4.33
N MET A 422 -33.66 2.95 -3.56
CA MET A 422 -33.93 4.09 -2.69
C MET A 422 -34.40 5.32 -3.49
N ILE A 423 -33.75 5.62 -4.61
CA ILE A 423 -34.16 6.71 -5.53
C ILE A 423 -35.57 6.43 -6.07
N SER A 424 -35.87 5.20 -6.47
CA SER A 424 -37.20 4.82 -6.97
C SER A 424 -38.28 5.01 -5.90
N THR A 425 -38.01 4.61 -4.64
CA THR A 425 -38.95 4.84 -3.53
C THR A 425 -39.13 6.31 -3.20
N LEU A 426 -38.07 7.12 -3.28
CA LEU A 426 -38.14 8.56 -3.05
C LEU A 426 -38.97 9.26 -4.12
N HIS A 427 -38.77 8.91 -5.40
CA HIS A 427 -39.59 9.41 -6.50
C HIS A 427 -41.06 9.03 -6.32
N GLN A 428 -41.35 7.78 -5.91
CA GLN A 428 -42.71 7.34 -5.63
C GLN A 428 -43.34 8.14 -4.48
N LEU A 429 -42.64 8.30 -3.35
CA LEU A 429 -43.12 9.10 -2.22
C LEU A 429 -43.33 10.57 -2.60
N SER A 430 -42.44 11.12 -3.44
CA SER A 430 -42.60 12.48 -3.95
C SER A 430 -43.84 12.61 -4.82
N LEU A 431 -44.13 11.62 -5.68
CA LEU A 431 -45.34 11.60 -6.50
C LEU A 431 -46.58 11.49 -5.61
N GLU A 432 -46.59 10.57 -4.64
CA GLU A 432 -47.70 10.39 -3.70
C GLU A 432 -47.96 11.64 -2.85
N THR A 433 -46.90 12.30 -2.39
CA THR A 433 -46.99 13.56 -1.64
C THR A 433 -47.55 14.68 -2.49
N GLU A 434 -47.10 14.78 -3.74
CA GLU A 434 -47.59 15.78 -4.69
C GLU A 434 -49.06 15.55 -5.05
N THR A 435 -49.48 14.29 -5.24
CA THR A 435 -50.90 13.96 -5.45
C THR A 435 -51.74 14.31 -4.23
N ALA A 436 -51.29 13.98 -3.01
CA ALA A 436 -52.02 14.31 -1.79
C ALA A 436 -52.13 15.83 -1.58
N ARG A 437 -51.09 16.59 -1.97
CA ARG A 437 -51.11 18.06 -1.96
C ARG A 437 -52.16 18.61 -2.92
N GLN A 438 -52.20 18.11 -4.16
CA GLN A 438 -53.19 18.52 -5.16
C GLN A 438 -54.62 18.22 -4.70
N GLU A 439 -54.85 17.02 -4.15
CA GLU A 439 -56.14 16.63 -3.57
C GLU A 439 -56.54 17.56 -2.41
N ALA A 440 -55.60 17.89 -1.51
CA ALA A 440 -55.86 18.83 -0.41
C ALA A 440 -56.20 20.24 -0.91
N GLU A 441 -55.51 20.72 -1.95
CA GLU A 441 -55.80 22.01 -2.59
C GLU A 441 -57.18 22.04 -3.26
N GLU A 442 -57.57 20.97 -3.94
CA GLU A 442 -58.92 20.83 -4.49
C GLU A 442 -59.99 20.82 -3.40
N MET A 443 -59.74 20.13 -2.29
CA MET A 443 -60.65 20.10 -1.15
C MET A 443 -60.74 21.47 -0.47
N MET A 444 -59.64 22.21 -0.35
CA MET A 444 -59.64 23.60 0.14
C MET A 444 -60.46 24.53 -0.76
N LYS A 445 -60.33 24.42 -2.08
CA LYS A 445 -61.15 25.20 -3.03
C LYS A 445 -62.64 24.90 -2.85
N LYS A 446 -63.01 23.61 -2.81
CA LYS A 446 -64.41 23.19 -2.56
C LYS A 446 -64.93 23.69 -1.22
N ALA A 447 -64.11 23.65 -0.17
CA ALA A 447 -64.48 24.17 1.14
C ALA A 447 -64.72 25.68 1.13
N GLU A 448 -63.90 26.46 0.42
CA GLU A 448 -64.09 27.90 0.29
C GLU A 448 -65.32 28.24 -0.58
N GLU A 449 -65.59 27.47 -1.65
CA GLU A 449 -66.82 27.59 -2.45
C GLU A 449 -68.07 27.34 -1.57
N LEU A 450 -68.10 26.26 -0.80
CA LEU A 450 -69.19 25.95 0.13
C LEU A 450 -69.36 27.03 1.20
N LYS A 451 -68.27 27.61 1.68
CA LYS A 451 -68.32 28.72 2.64
C LYS A 451 -68.90 29.99 2.03
N GLN A 452 -68.54 30.31 0.79
CA GLN A 452 -69.14 31.43 0.06
C GLN A 452 -70.64 31.21 -0.17
N GLU A 453 -71.04 29.99 -0.55
CA GLU A 453 -72.44 29.61 -0.68
C GLU A 453 -73.20 29.71 0.65
N ALA A 454 -72.61 29.23 1.75
CA ALA A 454 -73.17 29.37 3.09
C ALA A 454 -73.33 30.83 3.52
N GLN A 455 -72.37 31.70 3.16
CA GLN A 455 -72.47 33.13 3.47
C GLN A 455 -73.49 33.87 2.59
N ALA A 456 -73.62 33.47 1.33
CA ALA A 456 -74.66 33.98 0.43
C ALA A 456 -76.06 33.59 0.92
N THR A 457 -76.25 32.33 1.30
CA THR A 457 -77.53 31.84 1.87
C THR A 457 -77.85 32.51 3.21
N LYS A 458 -76.86 32.74 4.08
CA LYS A 458 -77.06 33.53 5.31
C LYS A 458 -77.50 34.97 5.02
N SER A 459 -76.86 35.63 4.06
CA SER A 459 -77.23 37.01 3.68
C SER A 459 -78.65 37.07 3.11
N ALA A 460 -79.02 36.09 2.28
CA ALA A 460 -80.38 35.96 1.75
C ALA A 460 -81.42 35.68 2.86
N LEU A 461 -81.06 34.87 3.87
CA LEU A 461 -81.89 34.63 5.05
C LEU A 461 -82.08 35.92 5.86
N GLU A 462 -81.03 36.67 6.15
CA GLU A 462 -81.12 37.97 6.86
C GLU A 462 -82.01 38.98 6.09
N GLU A 463 -81.95 38.98 4.76
CA GLU A 463 -82.84 39.79 3.94
C GLU A 463 -84.30 39.32 4.03
N ALA A 464 -84.53 38.01 3.97
CA ALA A 464 -85.86 37.42 4.13
C ALA A 464 -86.45 37.69 5.54
N GLU A 465 -85.63 37.62 6.59
CA GLU A 465 -86.02 37.97 7.96
C GLU A 465 -86.41 39.44 8.08
N LYS A 466 -85.67 40.36 7.44
CA LYS A 466 -86.04 41.79 7.41
C LYS A 466 -87.39 41.98 6.71
N LYS A 467 -87.60 41.33 5.56
CA LYS A 467 -88.88 41.37 4.84
C LYS A 467 -90.03 40.81 5.68
N LEU A 468 -89.81 39.71 6.39
CA LEU A 468 -90.79 39.12 7.30
C LEU A 468 -91.14 40.07 8.45
N ARG A 469 -90.15 40.76 9.03
CA ARG A 469 -90.38 41.74 10.09
C ARG A 469 -91.26 42.90 9.61
N VAL A 470 -90.98 43.42 8.41
CA VAL A 470 -91.82 44.46 7.78
C VAL A 470 -93.24 43.95 7.57
N ALA A 471 -93.39 42.74 7.00
CA ALA A 471 -94.71 42.15 6.80
C ALA A 471 -95.48 41.91 8.12
N LEU A 472 -94.78 41.59 9.22
CA LEU A 472 -95.38 41.46 10.56
C LEU A 472 -95.83 42.81 11.13
N GLU A 473 -95.03 43.87 10.97
CA GLU A 473 -95.41 45.23 11.37
C GLU A 473 -96.63 45.71 10.57
N GLU A 474 -96.63 45.52 9.24
CA GLU A 474 -97.77 45.82 8.37
C GLU A 474 -99.02 45.00 8.75
N ALA A 475 -98.87 43.73 9.10
CA ALA A 475 -99.97 42.89 9.54
C ALA A 475 -100.52 43.34 10.91
N GLU A 476 -99.67 43.80 11.82
CA GLU A 476 -100.10 44.35 13.11
C GLU A 476 -100.78 45.71 12.93
N GLU A 477 -100.26 46.58 12.07
CA GLU A 477 -100.94 47.82 11.66
C GLU A 477 -102.32 47.53 11.05
N ALA A 478 -102.40 46.53 10.17
CA ALA A 478 -103.66 46.08 9.59
C ALA A 478 -104.63 45.55 10.66
N LYS A 479 -104.15 44.82 11.68
CA LYS A 479 -104.97 44.39 12.83
C LYS A 479 -105.43 45.56 13.69
N VAL A 480 -104.59 46.56 13.93
CA VAL A 480 -105.00 47.78 14.66
C VAL A 480 -106.05 48.55 13.87
N ALA A 481 -105.88 48.66 12.55
CA ALA A 481 -106.88 49.25 11.66
C ALA A 481 -108.18 48.44 11.63
N GLU A 482 -108.10 47.11 11.60
CA GLU A 482 -109.23 46.19 11.71
C GLU A 482 -109.96 46.37 13.04
N ALA A 483 -109.24 46.38 14.18
CA ALA A 483 -109.82 46.61 15.49
C ALA A 483 -110.51 47.98 15.58
N LYS A 484 -109.90 49.03 15.00
CA LYS A 484 -110.51 50.36 14.90
C LYS A 484 -111.76 50.37 14.02
N ALA A 485 -111.76 49.64 12.92
CA ALA A 485 -112.93 49.46 12.06
C ALA A 485 -114.03 48.68 12.79
N LEU A 486 -113.69 47.63 13.54
CA LEU A 486 -114.60 46.87 14.38
C LEU A 486 -115.21 47.73 15.50
N ASP A 487 -114.42 48.61 16.14
CA ASP A 487 -114.93 49.56 17.13
C ASP A 487 -115.85 50.60 16.48
N GLN A 488 -115.54 51.10 15.28
CA GLN A 488 -116.46 51.95 14.52
C GLN A 488 -117.75 51.22 14.15
N ILE A 489 -117.66 49.96 13.72
CA ILE A 489 -118.82 49.10 13.46
C ILE A 489 -119.63 48.92 14.74
N LYS A 490 -118.99 48.73 15.90
CA LYS A 490 -119.65 48.59 17.20
C LYS A 490 -120.33 49.87 17.65
N ILE A 491 -119.68 51.03 17.49
CA ILE A 491 -120.27 52.36 17.75
C ILE A 491 -121.45 52.62 16.81
N LEU A 492 -121.34 52.27 15.52
CA LEU A 492 -122.44 52.36 14.57
C LEU A 492 -123.56 51.40 14.95
N ALA A 493 -123.26 50.17 15.37
CA ALA A 493 -124.26 49.22 15.84
C ALA A 493 -124.95 49.70 17.13
N GLU A 494 -124.23 50.27 18.08
CA GLU A 494 -124.77 50.89 19.30
C GLU A 494 -125.58 52.16 18.98
N ARG A 495 -125.17 52.99 18.01
CA ARG A 495 -125.94 54.13 17.49
C ARG A 495 -127.20 53.69 16.75
N THR A 496 -127.13 52.59 15.99
CA THR A 496 -128.28 52.00 15.28
C THR A 496 -129.24 51.32 16.28
N ASN A 497 -128.71 50.72 17.35
CA ASN A 497 -129.48 50.16 18.45
C ASN A 497 -130.08 51.26 19.35
N ALA A 498 -129.40 52.40 19.54
CA ALA A 498 -129.93 53.59 20.22
C ALA A 498 -130.98 54.34 19.36
N ALA A 499 -130.80 54.36 18.03
CA ALA A 499 -131.81 54.83 17.08
C ALA A 499 -133.03 53.88 17.03
N ARG A 500 -132.83 52.55 17.13
CA ARG A 500 -133.92 51.56 17.30
C ARG A 500 -134.59 51.62 18.68
N ALA A 501 -133.87 51.99 19.72
CA ALA A 501 -134.42 52.15 21.08
C ALA A 501 -135.25 53.45 21.25
N SER A 502 -135.26 54.35 20.26
CA SER A 502 -136.04 55.60 20.27
C SER A 502 -137.22 55.62 19.29
N THR A 503 -137.51 54.50 18.61
CA THR A 503 -138.79 54.29 17.91
C THR A 503 -139.34 52.93 18.31
N SER A 504 -140.00 52.94 19.46
CA SER A 504 -140.89 51.86 19.89
C SER A 504 -142.20 51.97 19.12
N GLU A 505 -142.29 51.25 17.99
CA GLU A 505 -143.57 50.68 17.56
C GLU A 505 -143.44 49.16 17.58
N SER A 506 -144.33 48.57 18.36
CA SER A 506 -144.29 47.23 18.90
C SER A 506 -144.49 46.16 17.82
N GLY A 507 -143.65 45.12 17.88
CA GLY A 507 -144.05 43.75 17.57
C GLY A 507 -144.40 43.45 16.11
N ALA A 508 -143.40 43.45 15.23
CA ALA A 508 -143.50 42.71 13.98
C ALA A 508 -142.78 41.36 14.16
N ASN A 509 -143.54 40.28 14.32
CA ASN A 509 -143.07 38.97 13.91
C ASN A 509 -142.76 39.08 12.41
N ILE A 510 -141.48 39.20 12.06
CA ILE A 510 -141.03 39.14 10.68
C ILE A 510 -141.21 37.68 10.24
N THR A 511 -142.31 37.40 9.55
CA THR A 511 -142.50 36.14 8.83
C THR A 511 -141.62 36.21 7.58
N ILE A 512 -140.34 35.88 7.73
CA ILE A 512 -139.43 35.60 6.61
C ILE A 512 -139.95 34.34 5.91
N SER A 513 -140.02 34.38 4.57
CA SER A 513 -140.43 33.19 3.83
C SER A 513 -139.42 32.06 4.07
N THR A 514 -139.85 30.80 3.96
CA THR A 514 -138.93 29.65 4.07
C THR A 514 -137.75 29.79 3.10
N GLU A 515 -137.99 30.39 1.93
CA GLU A 515 -136.96 30.67 0.92
C GLU A 515 -135.98 31.77 1.37
N GLU A 516 -136.43 32.82 2.05
CA GLU A 516 -135.57 33.87 2.61
C GLU A 516 -134.75 33.38 3.82
N PHE A 517 -135.34 32.55 4.68
CA PHE A 517 -134.63 31.90 5.77
C PHE A 517 -133.59 30.91 5.22
N GLU A 518 -133.94 30.09 4.24
CA GLU A 518 -133.00 29.20 3.57
C GLU A 518 -131.90 29.97 2.84
N ALA A 519 -132.20 31.11 2.21
CA ALA A 519 -131.19 31.94 1.56
C ALA A 519 -130.22 32.58 2.57
N LEU A 520 -130.71 33.02 3.73
CA LEU A 520 -129.87 33.56 4.79
C LEU A 520 -129.05 32.47 5.49
N SER A 521 -129.66 31.31 5.75
CA SER A 521 -128.98 30.14 6.31
C SER A 521 -127.89 29.64 5.36
N ARG A 522 -128.17 29.61 4.04
CA ARG A 522 -127.17 29.27 3.02
C ARG A 522 -126.02 30.27 2.97
N LYS A 523 -126.28 31.59 3.12
CA LYS A 523 -125.21 32.59 3.23
C LYS A 523 -124.38 32.48 4.51
N VAL A 524 -124.99 32.09 5.62
CA VAL A 524 -124.26 31.82 6.87
C VAL A 524 -123.39 30.57 6.70
N GLU A 525 -123.93 29.50 6.12
CA GLU A 525 -123.17 28.29 5.79
C GLU A 525 -122.04 28.56 4.78
N GLU A 526 -122.26 29.41 3.76
CA GLU A 526 -121.22 29.86 2.83
C GLU A 526 -120.13 30.70 3.52
N SER A 527 -120.50 31.51 4.51
CA SER A 527 -119.52 32.28 5.31
C SER A 527 -118.76 31.39 6.29
N ASP A 528 -119.42 30.43 6.92
CA ASP A 528 -118.81 29.47 7.83
C ASP A 528 -117.85 28.53 7.08
N THR A 529 -118.26 28.02 5.92
CA THR A 529 -117.37 27.23 5.06
C THR A 529 -116.17 28.06 4.57
N LEU A 530 -116.35 29.35 4.25
CA LEU A 530 -115.24 30.24 3.92
C LEU A 530 -114.29 30.45 5.11
N ALA A 531 -114.82 30.59 6.33
CA ALA A 531 -114.02 30.72 7.54
C ALA A 531 -113.26 29.42 7.85
N GLU A 532 -113.92 28.26 7.75
CA GLU A 532 -113.31 26.94 7.89
C GLU A 532 -112.23 26.71 6.85
N MET A 533 -112.45 27.11 5.59
CA MET A 533 -111.41 27.04 4.54
C MET A 533 -110.21 27.93 4.86
N LYS A 534 -110.43 29.15 5.40
CA LYS A 534 -109.34 30.04 5.82
C LYS A 534 -108.56 29.48 7.02
N VAL A 535 -109.25 28.89 8.00
CA VAL A 535 -108.62 28.22 9.15
C VAL A 535 -107.84 26.99 8.69
N ALA A 536 -108.41 26.17 7.81
CA ALA A 536 -107.73 25.01 7.23
C ALA A 536 -106.48 25.42 6.43
N ALA A 537 -106.54 26.51 5.64
CA ALA A 537 -105.39 27.05 4.94
C ALA A 537 -104.29 27.56 5.90
N ALA A 538 -104.67 28.25 6.98
CA ALA A 538 -103.74 28.70 8.00
C ALA A 538 -103.10 27.51 8.76
N MET A 539 -103.89 26.49 9.11
CA MET A 539 -103.39 25.26 9.73
C MET A 539 -102.41 24.52 8.81
N ALA A 540 -102.73 24.41 7.51
CA ALA A 540 -101.82 23.82 6.53
C ALA A 540 -100.49 24.59 6.40
N GLN A 541 -100.52 25.93 6.47
CA GLN A 541 -99.29 26.73 6.51
C GLN A 541 -98.48 26.49 7.79
N VAL A 542 -99.14 26.39 8.94
CA VAL A 542 -98.47 26.09 10.22
C VAL A 542 -97.86 24.69 10.20
N GLU A 543 -98.55 23.70 9.65
CA GLU A 543 -98.01 22.33 9.50
C GLU A 543 -96.83 22.29 8.52
N ALA A 544 -96.88 23.06 7.43
CA ALA A 544 -95.75 23.19 6.51
C ALA A 544 -94.52 23.85 7.18
N VAL A 545 -94.73 24.90 7.98
CA VAL A 545 -93.65 25.54 8.75
C VAL A 545 -93.07 24.58 9.79
N LYS A 546 -93.92 23.84 10.53
CA LYS A 546 -93.46 22.83 11.49
C LYS A 546 -92.69 21.69 10.83
N ALA A 547 -93.09 21.25 9.64
CA ALA A 547 -92.36 20.25 8.88
C ALA A 547 -90.98 20.77 8.43
N SER A 548 -90.92 22.02 7.96
CA SER A 548 -89.67 22.70 7.59
C SER A 548 -88.74 22.89 8.80
N GLU A 549 -89.28 23.29 9.95
CA GLU A 549 -88.54 23.41 11.22
C GLU A 549 -87.95 22.07 11.65
N GLN A 550 -88.73 20.98 11.61
CA GLN A 550 -88.24 19.65 11.95
C GLN A 550 -87.16 19.15 10.98
N GLU A 551 -87.25 19.49 9.69
CA GLU A 551 -86.18 19.17 8.74
C GLU A 551 -84.90 19.97 9.03
N ALA A 552 -85.03 21.26 9.35
CA ALA A 552 -83.90 22.10 9.74
C ALA A 552 -83.22 21.59 11.02
N VAL A 553 -84.00 21.20 12.03
CA VAL A 553 -83.48 20.59 13.27
C VAL A 553 -82.74 19.29 12.97
N LYS A 554 -83.29 18.39 12.14
CA LYS A 554 -82.60 17.14 11.75
C LYS A 554 -81.27 17.41 11.02
N ARG A 555 -81.22 18.44 10.17
CA ARG A 555 -79.98 18.84 9.49
C ARG A 555 -78.94 19.37 10.48
N LEU A 556 -79.35 20.16 11.47
CA LEU A 556 -78.47 20.63 12.54
C LEU A 556 -77.96 19.49 13.43
N GLU A 557 -78.82 18.54 13.79
CA GLU A 557 -78.41 17.36 14.56
C GLU A 557 -77.40 16.50 13.78
N ALA A 558 -77.57 16.36 12.46
CA ALA A 558 -76.62 15.66 11.60
C ALA A 558 -75.25 16.35 11.56
N THR A 559 -75.21 17.67 11.38
CA THR A 559 -73.93 18.42 11.36
C THR A 559 -73.25 18.43 12.73
N GLN A 560 -74.02 18.54 13.81
CA GLN A 560 -73.52 18.42 15.18
C GLN A 560 -72.84 17.05 15.39
N LYS A 561 -73.48 15.97 14.93
CA LYS A 561 -72.93 14.61 15.03
C LYS A 561 -71.65 14.44 14.21
N GLU A 562 -71.59 14.98 12.98
CA GLU A 562 -70.36 14.96 12.17
C GLU A 562 -69.21 15.72 12.84
N ILE A 563 -69.50 16.86 13.49
CA ILE A 563 -68.51 17.62 14.27
C ILE A 563 -67.98 16.79 15.45
N GLU A 564 -68.86 16.08 16.16
CA GLU A 564 -68.47 15.19 17.25
C GLU A 564 -67.61 14.01 16.76
N GLU A 565 -67.95 13.40 15.63
CA GLU A 565 -67.16 12.34 15.00
C GLU A 565 -65.78 12.84 14.55
N MET A 566 -65.68 14.04 13.95
CA MET A 566 -64.41 14.68 13.61
C MET A 566 -63.56 14.99 14.86
N LYS A 567 -64.18 15.47 15.93
CA LYS A 567 -63.48 15.70 17.22
C LYS A 567 -62.95 14.40 17.83
N ALA A 568 -63.76 13.33 17.82
CA ALA A 568 -63.32 12.03 18.30
C ALA A 568 -62.17 11.47 17.43
N ALA A 569 -62.24 11.63 16.11
CA ALA A 569 -61.20 11.21 15.18
C ALA A 569 -59.87 11.96 15.41
N THR A 570 -59.94 13.28 15.61
CA THR A 570 -58.76 14.12 15.89
C THR A 570 -58.13 13.80 17.24
N GLU A 571 -58.92 13.59 18.30
CA GLU A 571 -58.40 13.16 19.61
C GLU A 571 -57.73 11.78 19.52
N ALA A 572 -58.33 10.84 18.78
CA ALA A 572 -57.73 9.52 18.56
C ALA A 572 -56.45 9.59 17.72
N ALA A 573 -56.37 10.48 16.73
CA ALA A 573 -55.15 10.73 15.96
C ALA A 573 -54.05 11.32 16.84
N LEU A 574 -54.38 12.27 17.72
CA LEU A 574 -53.46 12.88 18.67
C LEU A 574 -52.91 11.84 19.65
N LYS A 575 -53.76 11.00 20.26
CA LYS A 575 -53.30 9.90 21.13
C LYS A 575 -52.39 8.92 20.38
N ARG A 576 -52.68 8.59 19.12
CA ARG A 576 -51.79 7.75 18.30
C ARG A 576 -50.43 8.43 18.08
N ALA A 577 -50.42 9.72 17.75
CA ALA A 577 -49.17 10.48 17.57
C ALA A 577 -48.34 10.53 18.87
N GLU A 578 -48.98 10.78 20.02
CA GLU A 578 -48.32 10.74 21.33
C GLU A 578 -47.72 9.36 21.64
N THR A 579 -48.46 8.28 21.38
CA THR A 579 -47.95 6.92 21.59
C THR A 579 -46.79 6.57 20.64
N ALA A 580 -46.81 7.09 19.41
CA ALA A 580 -45.72 6.91 18.45
C ALA A 580 -44.45 7.68 18.87
N GLU A 581 -44.59 8.92 19.34
CA GLU A 581 -43.48 9.71 19.88
C GLU A 581 -42.93 9.09 21.19
N ALA A 582 -43.79 8.54 22.05
CA ALA A 582 -43.34 7.80 23.23
C ALA A 582 -42.53 6.53 22.84
N ALA A 583 -43.00 5.78 21.83
CA ALA A 583 -42.28 4.62 21.31
C ALA A 583 -40.94 5.02 20.67
N LYS A 584 -40.90 6.10 19.89
CA LYS A 584 -39.67 6.68 19.33
C LYS A 584 -38.67 7.05 20.42
N ARG A 585 -39.10 7.76 21.46
CA ARG A 585 -38.23 8.12 22.60
C ARG A 585 -37.69 6.89 23.33
N ALA A 586 -38.48 5.81 23.46
CA ALA A 586 -38.02 4.56 24.04
C ALA A 586 -36.91 3.90 23.20
N VAL A 587 -37.09 3.85 21.87
CA VAL A 587 -36.08 3.33 20.93
C VAL A 587 -34.81 4.18 20.92
N GLU A 588 -34.94 5.51 20.87
CA GLU A 588 -33.81 6.43 20.94
C GLU A 588 -33.06 6.31 22.28
N GLY A 589 -33.79 6.09 23.37
CA GLY A 589 -33.22 5.82 24.69
C GLY A 589 -32.36 4.55 24.72
N GLU A 590 -32.83 3.45 24.15
CA GLU A 590 -32.05 2.21 24.04
C GLU A 590 -30.87 2.34 23.06
N LEU A 591 -31.04 3.08 21.95
CA LEU A 591 -29.95 3.36 21.01
C LEU A 591 -28.84 4.21 21.65
N ARG A 592 -29.20 5.17 22.52
CA ARG A 592 -28.22 5.96 23.28
C ARG A 592 -27.45 5.08 24.26
N LYS A 593 -28.14 4.21 25.01
CA LYS A 593 -27.49 3.22 25.90
C LYS A 593 -26.62 2.23 25.12
N TRP A 594 -27.01 1.85 23.90
CA TRP A 594 -26.19 1.00 23.04
C TRP A 594 -24.90 1.70 22.61
N ARG A 595 -24.99 2.98 22.18
CA ARG A 595 -23.82 3.81 21.86
C ARG A 595 -22.88 4.00 23.06
N GLU A 596 -23.42 4.24 24.25
CA GLU A 596 -22.62 4.33 25.49
C GLU A 596 -21.92 3.01 25.83
N ARG A 597 -22.61 1.87 25.69
CA ARG A 597 -21.99 0.55 25.92
C ARG A 597 -20.92 0.24 24.89
N ASP A 598 -21.11 0.62 23.63
CA ASP A 598 -20.13 0.42 22.56
C ASP A 598 -18.88 1.28 22.79
N GLN A 599 -19.07 2.56 23.14
CA GLN A 599 -17.97 3.45 23.56
C GLN A 599 -17.24 2.93 24.80
N LYS A 600 -17.97 2.41 25.79
CA LYS A 600 -17.36 1.82 27.00
C LYS A 600 -16.54 0.56 26.67
N LYS A 601 -17.02 -0.30 25.78
CA LYS A 601 -16.26 -1.47 25.30
C LYS A 601 -15.03 -1.06 24.50
N ALA A 602 -15.12 -0.02 23.67
CA ALA A 602 -13.97 0.53 22.95
C ALA A 602 -12.94 1.10 23.92
N ALA A 603 -13.37 1.82 24.97
CA ALA A 603 -12.49 2.34 26.01
C ALA A 603 -11.85 1.22 26.86
N GLU A 604 -12.60 0.18 27.21
CA GLU A 604 -12.07 -0.99 27.93
C GLU A 604 -11.10 -1.81 27.06
N ALA A 605 -11.35 -1.96 25.76
CA ALA A 605 -10.43 -2.58 24.82
C ALA A 605 -9.13 -1.76 24.67
N ALA A 606 -9.24 -0.44 24.54
CA ALA A 606 -8.10 0.46 24.53
C ALA A 606 -7.29 0.36 25.83
N SER A 607 -7.97 0.28 26.98
CA SER A 607 -7.32 0.12 28.29
C SER A 607 -6.62 -1.24 28.44
N ARG A 608 -7.20 -2.32 27.88
CA ARG A 608 -6.57 -3.65 27.85
C ARG A 608 -5.32 -3.68 26.96
N ILE A 609 -5.36 -3.02 25.80
CA ILE A 609 -4.20 -2.91 24.91
C ILE A 609 -3.05 -2.14 25.58
N LEU A 610 -3.38 -1.08 26.33
CA LEU A 610 -2.38 -0.33 27.11
C LEU A 610 -1.81 -1.17 28.26
N ALA A 611 -2.63 -1.95 28.96
CA ALA A 611 -2.16 -2.83 30.03
C ALA A 611 -1.33 -4.03 29.53
N GLU A 612 -1.63 -4.59 28.36
CA GLU A 612 -0.81 -5.63 27.71
C GLU A 612 0.53 -5.09 27.20
N SER A 613 0.59 -3.81 26.82
CA SER A 613 1.84 -3.12 26.47
C SER A 613 2.76 -2.91 27.67
N GLU A 614 2.22 -2.65 28.86
CA GLU A 614 3.02 -2.40 30.07
C GLU A 614 3.54 -3.69 30.75
N MET A 615 2.94 -4.85 30.47
CA MET A 615 3.34 -6.14 31.07
C MET A 615 4.35 -6.96 30.25
N SER A 616 4.98 -6.36 29.23
CA SER A 616 6.03 -7.01 28.42
C SER A 616 7.42 -6.38 28.60
N SER A 617 7.88 -6.29 29.84
CA SER A 617 9.33 -6.20 30.12
C SER A 617 9.70 -6.99 31.38
N GLU A 618 10.73 -7.83 31.22
CA GLU A 618 11.48 -8.62 32.22
C GLU A 618 11.10 -10.09 32.57
N SER A 619 11.90 -10.99 31.96
CA SER A 619 12.59 -12.18 32.52
C SER A 619 12.04 -13.62 32.34
N SER A 620 12.56 -14.29 31.29
CA SER A 620 13.22 -15.62 31.14
C SER A 620 13.16 -16.74 32.25
N PRO A 621 13.55 -18.02 31.98
CA PRO A 621 12.62 -19.14 31.74
C PRO A 621 12.89 -20.42 32.58
N ARG A 622 11.88 -21.12 33.13
CA ARG A 622 12.00 -22.55 33.56
C ARG A 622 10.68 -23.36 33.52
N GLN A 623 10.56 -24.18 32.47
CA GLN A 623 10.36 -25.64 32.45
C GLN A 623 9.38 -26.42 33.39
N TYR A 624 8.56 -27.24 32.69
CA TYR A 624 7.83 -28.49 33.04
C TYR A 624 6.49 -28.40 33.80
N ARG A 625 5.38 -28.88 33.21
CA ARG A 625 4.95 -30.29 33.10
C ARG A 625 3.42 -30.41 32.86
N ILE A 626 3.07 -31.41 32.06
CA ILE A 626 1.75 -31.81 31.56
C ILE A 626 0.79 -32.26 32.68
N GLN A 627 -0.49 -31.87 32.62
CA GLN A 627 -1.62 -32.79 32.86
C GLN A 627 -2.96 -32.26 32.30
N LYS A 628 -3.59 -33.08 31.44
CA LYS A 628 -5.00 -33.00 31.02
C LYS A 628 -5.89 -33.50 32.18
N GLN A 629 -7.07 -32.91 32.36
CA GLN A 629 -8.37 -33.62 32.39
C GLN A 629 -9.55 -32.63 32.60
N ASN A 630 -10.70 -33.03 32.07
CA ASN A 630 -11.99 -32.33 32.04
C ASN A 630 -12.94 -32.88 33.16
N PRO A 631 -14.16 -32.33 33.36
CA PRO A 631 -14.91 -32.11 34.63
C PRO A 631 -15.75 -33.36 35.08
N PRO A 632 -16.66 -33.41 36.11
CA PRO A 632 -17.60 -32.37 36.60
C PRO A 632 -18.13 -32.44 38.08
N GLN A 633 -19.13 -31.58 38.34
CA GLN A 633 -20.35 -31.78 39.16
C GLN A 633 -20.47 -31.26 40.62
N LYS A 634 -21.68 -30.71 40.84
CA LYS A 634 -22.26 -29.97 41.98
C LYS A 634 -22.55 -30.84 43.20
N ILE A 635 -22.50 -30.22 44.39
CA ILE A 635 -23.43 -30.47 45.52
C ILE A 635 -23.83 -29.12 46.12
N ASN A 636 -25.09 -29.05 46.54
CA ASN A 636 -25.88 -27.89 46.97
C ASN A 636 -26.29 -28.08 48.45
N GLU A 637 -26.67 -26.99 49.15
CA GLU A 637 -27.53 -26.86 50.38
C GLU A 637 -26.97 -25.73 51.27
N GLY A 638 -27.69 -24.77 51.85
CA GLY A 638 -29.11 -24.38 52.03
C GLY A 638 -29.10 -23.20 53.02
N GLY A 639 -30.08 -22.30 53.19
CA GLY A 639 -31.42 -22.10 52.65
C GLY A 639 -32.13 -20.94 53.40
N ARG A 640 -33.45 -20.82 53.13
CA ARG A 640 -34.51 -19.98 53.75
C ARG A 640 -34.52 -18.49 53.36
N LYS A 641 -35.65 -17.85 53.04
CA LYS A 641 -37.10 -18.19 52.98
C LYS A 641 -37.77 -17.08 52.12
N MET A 642 -38.64 -17.39 51.15
CA MET A 642 -40.13 -17.29 51.18
C MET A 642 -40.66 -15.84 51.33
N GLU A 643 -41.60 -15.31 50.54
CA GLU A 643 -42.81 -15.85 49.88
C GLU A 643 -43.17 -15.00 48.62
N LYS A 644 -43.45 -15.62 47.45
CA LYS A 644 -44.77 -15.98 46.85
C LYS A 644 -45.44 -14.81 46.11
N GLU A 645 -46.11 -14.98 44.96
CA GLU A 645 -46.49 -16.14 44.13
C GLU A 645 -46.86 -15.61 42.73
N LYS A 646 -46.34 -16.23 41.64
CA LYS A 646 -47.03 -17.08 40.63
C LYS A 646 -48.08 -16.34 39.79
N SER A 647 -47.98 -16.35 38.46
CA SER A 647 -48.16 -17.50 37.55
C SER A 647 -47.40 -17.26 36.21
N SER A 648 -46.59 -18.19 35.68
CA SER A 648 -46.92 -19.34 34.79
C SER A 648 -47.91 -19.00 33.68
N VAL A 649 -47.79 -19.36 32.40
CA VAL A 649 -46.90 -20.22 31.60
C VAL A 649 -47.29 -19.94 30.12
N SER A 650 -46.35 -20.15 29.20
CA SER A 650 -46.47 -20.28 27.72
C SER A 650 -47.84 -20.12 27.04
N LYS A 651 -47.86 -19.43 25.88
CA LYS A 651 -48.35 -20.00 24.60
C LYS A 651 -48.07 -19.10 23.40
N LYS A 652 -47.90 -19.79 22.27
CA LYS A 652 -47.93 -19.36 20.87
C LYS A 652 -48.93 -18.21 20.58
N ALA A 653 -48.52 -17.30 19.70
CA ALA A 653 -49.38 -16.45 18.87
C ALA A 653 -48.74 -16.51 17.46
N LEU A 654 -49.33 -17.00 16.37
CA LEU A 654 -50.68 -16.84 15.80
C LEU A 654 -51.02 -15.36 15.57
N LEU A 655 -50.52 -14.87 14.43
CA LEU A 655 -50.92 -13.63 13.80
C LEU A 655 -52.38 -13.73 13.33
N PRO A 656 -53.22 -12.71 13.57
CA PRO A 656 -54.48 -12.54 12.87
C PRO A 656 -54.30 -11.64 11.63
N ASN A 657 -54.76 -12.14 10.49
CA ASN A 657 -55.21 -11.33 9.36
C ASN A 657 -56.59 -10.75 9.66
N LEU A 658 -56.79 -9.46 9.42
CA LEU A 658 -58.09 -8.81 9.14
C LEU A 658 -57.83 -7.72 8.09
N SER A 659 -58.21 -7.98 6.84
CA SER A 659 -59.38 -7.41 6.14
C SER A 659 -59.01 -6.12 5.38
N GLY A 660 -59.30 -5.91 4.09
CA GLY A 660 -60.31 -6.48 3.21
C GLY A 660 -61.09 -5.34 2.54
N ILE A 661 -61.55 -5.59 1.30
CA ILE A 661 -62.68 -4.95 0.59
C ILE A 661 -62.32 -3.78 -0.36
N PHE A 662 -62.40 -4.04 -1.68
CA PHE A 662 -63.35 -3.38 -2.59
C PHE A 662 -63.62 -4.26 -3.83
N HIS A 663 -64.89 -4.38 -4.21
CA HIS A 663 -65.38 -5.11 -5.38
C HIS A 663 -65.41 -4.23 -6.64
N ARG A 664 -65.02 -4.76 -7.83
CA ARG A 664 -65.68 -4.40 -9.11
C ARG A 664 -65.48 -5.43 -10.26
N LYS A 665 -66.49 -6.28 -10.41
CA LYS A 665 -67.19 -6.83 -11.60
C LYS A 665 -66.68 -6.59 -13.06
N LYS A 666 -66.63 -7.72 -13.81
CA LYS A 666 -66.85 -8.01 -15.28
C LYS A 666 -65.85 -7.45 -16.30
N ASN A 667 -65.41 -8.17 -17.36
CA ASN A 667 -66.09 -9.11 -18.27
C ASN A 667 -65.16 -10.18 -18.89
N GLN A 668 -65.81 -11.23 -19.41
CA GLN A 668 -65.27 -12.33 -20.24
C GLN A 668 -64.88 -11.89 -21.66
N ILE A 669 -64.04 -12.71 -22.32
CA ILE A 669 -64.12 -13.25 -23.72
C ILE A 669 -62.73 -13.89 -24.00
N GLU A 670 -62.62 -15.22 -23.99
CA GLU A 670 -62.58 -16.11 -25.19
C GLU A 670 -61.22 -16.03 -25.90
N GLY A 671 -60.50 -17.07 -26.30
CA GLY A 671 -60.45 -18.52 -26.10
C GLY A 671 -58.93 -18.85 -26.15
N GLY A 672 -58.40 -20.02 -25.88
CA GLY A 672 -58.86 -21.36 -26.18
C GLY A 672 -57.61 -22.27 -26.20
N SER A 673 -57.84 -23.53 -25.88
CA SER A 673 -57.07 -24.71 -26.30
C SER A 673 -55.65 -24.96 -25.75
N LEU A 674 -55.62 -25.79 -24.70
CA LEU A 674 -54.74 -26.97 -24.60
C LEU A 674 -55.08 -27.97 -25.73
N PRO A 675 -54.19 -28.90 -26.21
CA PRO A 675 -53.54 -29.90 -25.34
C PRO A 675 -52.19 -30.57 -25.79
N ILE A 676 -51.47 -31.08 -24.78
CA ILE A 676 -50.89 -32.44 -24.60
C ILE A 676 -50.60 -33.32 -25.86
N PHE A 677 -49.36 -33.78 -26.08
CA PHE A 677 -48.93 -35.22 -26.03
C PHE A 677 -47.42 -35.46 -26.36
N GLN A 678 -47.02 -36.69 -26.02
CA GLN A 678 -45.71 -37.34 -25.83
C GLN A 678 -44.70 -37.41 -27.00
N GLY A 679 -43.40 -37.25 -26.64
CA GLY A 679 -42.26 -38.17 -26.85
C GLY A 679 -41.98 -38.87 -28.20
N ARG A 680 -40.82 -38.59 -28.82
CA ARG A 680 -39.65 -39.50 -29.00
C ARG A 680 -38.56 -38.88 -29.91
N SER A 681 -37.33 -39.36 -29.66
CA SER A 681 -35.99 -39.16 -30.26
C SER A 681 -35.83 -39.02 -31.79
N LEU A 682 -34.91 -38.16 -32.26
CA LEU A 682 -33.54 -38.51 -32.76
C LEU A 682 -32.90 -37.30 -33.48
N PHE A 683 -31.58 -37.13 -33.28
CA PHE A 683 -30.54 -36.49 -34.10
C PHE A 683 -30.98 -35.62 -35.30
N ASP A 684 -30.65 -34.32 -35.27
CA ASP A 684 -29.44 -33.80 -35.94
C ASP A 684 -29.22 -32.29 -35.71
N SER A 685 -27.96 -31.88 -35.87
CA SER A 685 -27.46 -30.50 -36.05
C SER A 685 -27.37 -29.59 -34.82
N PHE A 686 -26.18 -29.50 -34.23
CA PHE A 686 -25.60 -28.19 -33.86
C PHE A 686 -24.07 -28.26 -33.87
N VAL A 687 -23.48 -27.68 -34.92
CA VAL A 687 -22.07 -27.34 -35.01
C VAL A 687 -21.85 -26.02 -34.26
N PHE A 688 -20.98 -26.11 -33.24
CA PHE A 688 -20.03 -25.15 -32.66
C PHE A 688 -20.35 -23.66 -32.52
N THR A 689 -20.09 -23.15 -31.30
CA THR A 689 -19.15 -22.02 -31.08
C THR A 689 -18.74 -21.92 -29.59
N ARG A 690 -17.52 -22.41 -29.26
CA ARG A 690 -16.71 -21.94 -28.12
C ARG A 690 -15.24 -21.90 -28.56
N PRO A 691 -14.70 -20.73 -28.94
CA PRO A 691 -13.34 -20.59 -29.48
C PRO A 691 -12.22 -20.81 -28.45
N ASP A 692 -12.50 -20.62 -27.16
CA ASP A 692 -11.44 -20.44 -26.14
C ASP A 692 -10.75 -21.74 -25.69
N LEU A 693 -11.35 -22.90 -25.97
CA LEU A 693 -10.77 -24.20 -25.61
C LEU A 693 -9.91 -24.79 -26.73
N TRP A 694 -10.16 -24.41 -27.99
CA TRP A 694 -9.43 -24.92 -29.14
C TRP A 694 -8.04 -24.29 -29.23
N CYS A 695 -7.93 -22.96 -29.03
CA CYS A 695 -6.62 -22.28 -28.97
C CYS A 695 -5.73 -22.81 -27.83
N LYS A 696 -6.31 -23.26 -26.72
CA LYS A 696 -5.53 -23.78 -25.58
C LYS A 696 -5.02 -25.20 -25.83
N TYR A 697 -5.82 -26.01 -26.53
CA TYR A 697 -5.41 -27.37 -26.93
C TYR A 697 -4.40 -27.32 -28.08
N GLU A 698 -4.61 -26.46 -29.06
CA GLU A 698 -3.71 -26.27 -30.20
C GLU A 698 -2.36 -25.71 -29.72
N TYR A 699 -2.36 -24.73 -28.80
CA TYR A 699 -1.12 -24.22 -28.18
C TYR A 699 -0.38 -25.26 -27.33
N MET A 700 -1.09 -26.13 -26.59
CA MET A 700 -0.42 -27.22 -25.87
C MET A 700 0.16 -28.26 -26.83
N VAL A 701 -0.57 -28.62 -27.89
CA VAL A 701 -0.12 -29.58 -28.89
C VAL A 701 1.05 -29.02 -29.70
N GLU A 702 1.04 -27.74 -30.08
CA GLU A 702 2.17 -27.08 -30.76
C GLU A 702 3.41 -27.05 -29.84
N ARG A 703 3.23 -26.77 -28.55
CA ARG A 703 4.31 -26.73 -27.54
C ARG A 703 4.85 -28.12 -27.19
N GLU A 704 4.04 -29.16 -27.33
CA GLU A 704 4.48 -30.56 -27.24
C GLU A 704 5.27 -30.96 -28.48
N ARG A 705 4.79 -30.58 -29.68
CA ARG A 705 5.47 -30.80 -30.98
C ARG A 705 6.79 -30.04 -31.09
N GLU A 706 6.89 -28.87 -30.46
CA GLU A 706 8.12 -28.07 -30.40
C GLU A 706 9.15 -28.69 -29.43
N ARG A 707 8.71 -29.20 -28.27
CA ARG A 707 9.54 -30.00 -27.36
C ARG A 707 9.98 -31.35 -27.94
N GLU A 708 9.22 -31.95 -28.86
CA GLU A 708 9.66 -33.13 -29.62
C GLU A 708 10.68 -32.76 -30.69
N ARG A 709 10.49 -31.65 -31.43
CA ARG A 709 11.50 -31.12 -32.37
C ARG A 709 12.81 -30.71 -31.66
N GLU A 710 12.76 -30.16 -30.46
CA GLU A 710 13.95 -29.85 -29.65
C GLU A 710 14.66 -31.13 -29.18
N ARG A 711 13.92 -32.18 -28.84
CA ARG A 711 14.47 -33.49 -28.45
C ARG A 711 15.06 -34.24 -29.63
N GLU A 712 14.46 -34.20 -30.82
CA GLU A 712 15.06 -34.75 -32.04
C GLU A 712 16.33 -33.99 -32.48
N LYS A 713 16.37 -32.66 -32.29
CA LYS A 713 17.59 -31.86 -32.51
C LYS A 713 18.72 -32.23 -31.54
N HIS A 714 18.40 -32.57 -30.29
CA HIS A 714 19.40 -33.07 -29.33
C HIS A 714 19.84 -34.52 -29.59
N VAL A 715 18.97 -35.37 -30.15
CA VAL A 715 19.34 -36.74 -30.56
C VAL A 715 20.25 -36.73 -31.81
N TYR A 716 20.09 -35.75 -32.72
CA TYR A 716 21.01 -35.58 -33.85
C TYR A 716 22.36 -34.92 -33.50
N ALA A 717 22.47 -34.25 -32.35
CA ALA A 717 23.70 -33.58 -31.92
C ALA A 717 24.62 -34.42 -31.02
N PHE A 718 24.20 -35.64 -30.64
CA PHE A 718 24.96 -36.52 -29.73
C PHE A 718 25.55 -37.78 -30.39
N GLY A 719 25.62 -37.82 -31.72
CA GLY A 719 26.20 -38.94 -32.47
C GLY A 719 27.16 -38.49 -33.56
N GLY A 720 28.43 -38.22 -33.21
CA GLY A 720 29.46 -37.84 -34.17
C GLY A 720 30.89 -38.15 -33.72
N GLY A 721 31.34 -39.38 -34.01
CA GLY A 721 32.74 -39.86 -33.95
C GLY A 721 32.77 -41.38 -33.67
N CYS A 722 33.39 -42.28 -34.43
CA CYS A 722 34.27 -42.25 -35.61
C CYS A 722 34.23 -43.63 -36.31
N VAL A 723 34.81 -43.68 -37.52
CA VAL A 723 35.59 -44.78 -38.16
C VAL A 723 35.09 -45.22 -39.56
N TYR A 724 36.05 -45.13 -40.49
CA TYR A 724 36.09 -45.51 -41.89
C TYR A 724 35.56 -46.93 -42.21
N ILE A 725 35.02 -47.13 -43.43
CA ILE A 725 35.46 -48.13 -44.43
C ILE A 725 34.62 -48.04 -45.73
N LEU A 726 35.33 -47.93 -46.86
CA LEU A 726 35.03 -48.30 -48.27
C LEU A 726 33.77 -47.78 -49.02
N ARG A 727 34.08 -47.00 -50.08
CA ARG A 727 33.37 -46.78 -51.38
C ARG A 727 32.92 -48.10 -52.07
N PRO A 728 32.12 -48.14 -53.18
CA PRO A 728 31.79 -47.06 -54.15
C PRO A 728 30.37 -47.07 -54.81
N VAL A 729 30.14 -46.13 -55.77
CA VAL A 729 29.16 -46.14 -56.93
C VAL A 729 27.67 -45.86 -56.54
N GLU A 730 26.84 -44.97 -57.12
CA GLU A 730 26.69 -44.41 -58.47
C GLU A 730 25.79 -43.13 -58.44
N SER A 731 26.20 -42.08 -59.18
CA SER A 731 25.41 -41.23 -60.12
C SER A 731 23.95 -40.77 -59.82
N LYS A 732 23.71 -39.45 -59.67
CA LYS A 732 23.13 -38.54 -60.71
C LYS A 732 22.62 -37.19 -60.16
N PHE A 733 23.12 -36.11 -60.78
CA PHE A 733 22.47 -34.83 -61.19
C PHE A 733 21.63 -34.01 -60.17
N LEU A 734 22.13 -32.85 -59.70
CA LEU A 734 22.04 -31.49 -60.30
C LEU A 734 20.62 -30.89 -60.34
N LEU A 735 20.38 -29.82 -59.57
CA LEU A 735 20.04 -28.47 -60.09
C LEU A 735 19.92 -27.42 -58.97
N PHE A 736 20.72 -26.36 -59.12
CA PHE A 736 20.63 -25.05 -58.45
C PHE A 736 19.35 -24.28 -58.85
N PRO A 737 18.99 -23.21 -58.12
CA PRO A 737 19.21 -21.88 -58.70
C PRO A 737 19.86 -20.86 -57.73
N PRO A 738 20.36 -19.73 -58.26
CA PRO A 738 21.40 -18.92 -57.62
C PRO A 738 20.86 -17.70 -56.86
N SER A 739 21.72 -17.18 -55.98
CA SER A 739 21.70 -15.80 -55.48
C SER A 739 21.83 -14.80 -56.63
N VAL A 740 21.10 -13.68 -56.59
CA VAL A 740 21.56 -12.28 -56.76
C VAL A 740 20.40 -11.36 -56.35
N GLU A 741 20.52 -10.65 -55.21
CA GLU A 741 20.66 -9.19 -55.04
C GLU A 741 20.31 -8.78 -53.59
#